data_AF-A0A199VXP5-F1
#
_entry.id   AF-A0A199VXP5-F1
#
_cell.length_a   1.000
_cell.length_b   1.000
_cell.length_c   1.000
_cell.angle_alpha   90.00
_cell.angle_beta   90.00
_cell.angle_gamma   90.00
#
_symmetry.space_group_name_H-M   'P 1'
#
loop_
_entity.id
_entity.type
_entity.pdbx_description
1 polymer ?
#
loop_
_entity_poly.entity_id
_entity_poly.type
_entity_poly.pdbx_seq_one_letter_code
_entity_poly.pdbx_strand_id
1 'polypeptide(L)'
;MAFLGGLIIAVQSIGVCYGMNGDNLPQPSSVVSLYESNGIGAMRIYAPDTATLQALGGSNIQLILDVPNGSLQSFASDPSAAAAWVQSNVQAYTSSVSFRYIAVGNEVIPGGQAQYVLPAMQNIYNALSSAGLSGQIKVSTAVSQGVLGTSYPPSSGAFSSDAASTLGPIVQFLASNGAPLLVNVYPYFSYVSNPGSISLSYALFTSPGTVVQDGQYNYQNLFDAIVDALYAALEGVGGSNVGIVVSESGWPSGGGPAAATVGNAQTYNQNLINHVGNGTPRKPGPIETYIFAMFNEDLKSPGIEQNWGLFYPNQQPVYSINFRSLSMAKQISVEVSNMVAAALLLLGVLVAAPTAVQSIGVCYGTNGDNLPQPSSVVSLYKSNGIGAMRIYAPDTATLQALGGSNIQLILDVPNTSLQSIASDPSVATSWVQTNVQAYTSSVSFKYIAVGNEVIPGGQAQYVLPAMQNIYNALSSAGLSGQIKVSTAVSTGVLGTSYPPSSGAFSPDAASTLGPIAQFLASNGAPLLANVYPYNAYVGGGISLSYALFTSPGTVVQDGQYAYQNLFDAQVDALYAALQGVGASSVDIVVSESGWPSGGGPAAATVGNAQTYNQNLINHVGNGTPRKPGPIETYIFEMFNEDLKSPGIEQNWGLFYPNEQPVYSINFTVQSIGVCYGMLGNNLPPTSSVVNLYKSKGIGAMRIYSPDAATLQALKGSNIQLIVDVPNNNLQSIASDQSAAANWVKSNVQAHIPGVSFKYIAVGNEVIPGNQAQYVLPAMQNIYNALSSAGLSGQIKVSTSVSQGVLGSSYPPSNGAFSSDAASTLGPIVQFLAKTGAPLLVNVYPYFSYVNNQGSIKIDYALFTSPGTVVQDGQYGYQNLFDAIVDALYAALQKAGGSNVNVVVSESGWPSAGGTEATVSNAQTYNQNLIKHVGKGTPRKPGPIETYIFAMFNEDQKPAGIEQHWGLFKPDGQPVYPIDFS
;
A
#
# COMPACT_ATOMS: atom_id res chain seq x y z
N MET A 1 8.33 28.92 13.33
CA MET A 1 9.77 28.66 13.53
C MET A 1 9.94 27.18 13.86
N ALA A 2 10.86 26.48 13.16
CA ALA A 2 11.26 25.06 13.24
C ALA A 2 10.13 24.01 12.99
N PHE A 3 9.80 23.51 11.78
CA PHE A 3 10.54 22.85 10.67
C PHE A 3 11.22 21.50 11.00
N LEU A 4 10.75 20.45 10.29
CA LEU A 4 11.42 19.22 9.81
C LEU A 4 11.75 18.06 10.78
N GLY A 5 11.20 16.88 10.44
CA GLY A 5 11.61 15.54 10.91
C GLY A 5 10.43 14.57 10.85
N GLY A 6 10.40 13.45 10.12
CA GLY A 6 11.45 12.77 9.39
C GLY A 6 10.95 12.20 8.06
N LEU A 7 11.64 12.61 7.01
CA LEU A 7 11.78 11.91 5.74
C LEU A 7 13.15 11.20 5.82
N ILE A 8 13.18 9.88 6.02
CA ILE A 8 14.39 9.08 5.85
C ILE A 8 14.10 7.98 4.81
N ILE A 9 14.68 8.18 3.62
CA ILE A 9 14.74 7.24 2.50
C ILE A 9 16.06 6.47 2.59
N ALA A 10 16.00 5.17 2.27
CA ALA A 10 17.06 4.21 1.91
C ALA A 10 18.05 3.75 3.01
N VAL A 11 18.06 2.45 3.32
CA VAL A 11 19.05 1.44 2.86
C VAL A 11 18.77 0.09 3.54
N GLN A 12 18.36 -0.94 2.80
CA GLN A 12 18.22 -2.32 3.33
C GLN A 12 19.53 -3.15 3.24
N SER A 13 20.62 -2.60 2.68
CA SER A 13 21.87 -3.33 2.42
C SER A 13 23.07 -2.94 3.30
N ILE A 14 22.97 -1.90 4.15
CA ILE A 14 24.06 -1.43 5.02
C ILE A 14 23.63 -1.43 6.48
N GLY A 15 24.37 -2.17 7.31
CA GLY A 15 24.40 -2.04 8.76
C GLY A 15 25.74 -1.48 9.26
N VAL A 16 25.86 -1.27 10.57
CA VAL A 16 27.11 -0.84 11.21
C VAL A 16 27.37 -1.70 12.45
N CYS A 17 28.61 -2.15 12.62
CA CYS A 17 29.05 -2.90 13.79
C CYS A 17 29.18 -1.97 15.00
N TYR A 18 28.52 -2.31 16.11
CA TYR A 18 28.65 -1.61 17.38
C TYR A 18 29.69 -2.33 18.26
N GLY A 19 30.95 -1.98 18.03
CA GLY A 19 32.07 -2.39 18.89
C GLY A 19 32.06 -1.65 20.22
N MET A 20 32.35 -2.36 21.31
CA MET A 20 32.25 -1.85 22.68
C MET A 20 33.59 -1.89 23.44
N ASN A 21 34.72 -2.10 22.76
CA ASN A 21 36.03 -2.07 23.40
C ASN A 21 36.53 -0.63 23.58
N GLY A 22 35.78 0.17 24.32
CA GLY A 22 36.19 1.50 24.74
C GLY A 22 35.57 1.91 26.07
N ASP A 23 36.31 2.63 26.92
CA ASP A 23 35.82 3.08 28.23
C ASP A 23 35.18 4.48 28.22
N ASN A 24 35.16 5.11 27.05
CA ASN A 24 34.66 6.46 26.82
C ASN A 24 33.46 6.52 25.86
N LEU A 25 32.88 5.38 25.50
CA LEU A 25 31.78 5.29 24.53
C LEU A 25 30.45 5.82 25.10
N PRO A 26 29.53 6.34 24.24
CA PRO A 26 28.20 6.75 24.67
C PRO A 26 27.39 5.61 25.28
N GLN A 27 26.38 5.97 26.08
CA GLN A 27 25.41 5.00 26.58
C GLN A 27 24.61 4.37 25.41
N PRO A 28 24.23 3.09 25.48
CA PRO A 28 23.58 2.39 24.37
C PRO A 28 22.32 3.04 23.82
N SER A 29 21.51 3.72 24.64
CA SER A 29 20.35 4.48 24.17
C SER A 29 20.73 5.63 23.23
N SER A 30 21.82 6.33 23.54
CA SER A 30 22.36 7.39 22.66
C SER A 30 22.91 6.80 21.36
N VAL A 31 23.51 5.61 21.43
CA VAL A 31 23.99 4.91 20.25
C VAL A 31 22.81 4.49 19.35
N VAL A 32 21.74 3.93 19.90
CA VAL A 32 20.53 3.59 19.13
C VAL A 32 19.92 4.83 18.47
N SER A 33 19.81 5.96 19.18
CA SER A 33 19.38 7.23 18.57
C SER A 33 20.32 7.72 17.47
N LEU A 34 21.62 7.46 17.60
CA LEU A 34 22.61 7.79 16.57
C LEU A 34 22.42 6.91 15.32
N TYR A 35 22.06 5.63 15.47
CA TYR A 35 21.67 4.77 14.36
C TYR A 35 20.42 5.30 13.64
N GLU A 36 19.36 5.62 14.38
CA GLU A 36 18.09 6.11 13.82
C GLU A 36 18.25 7.45 13.08
N SER A 37 18.96 8.40 13.70
CA SER A 37 19.19 9.72 13.11
C SER A 37 20.05 9.69 11.84
N ASN A 38 20.94 8.69 11.72
CA ASN A 38 21.75 8.47 10.52
C ASN A 38 21.10 7.52 9.50
N GLY A 39 19.91 6.98 9.80
CA GLY A 39 19.20 6.05 8.92
C GLY A 39 19.85 4.67 8.82
N ILE A 40 20.61 4.25 9.83
CA ILE A 40 21.26 2.94 9.88
C ILE A 40 20.25 1.90 10.39
N GLY A 41 19.80 1.03 9.48
CA GLY A 41 18.73 0.06 9.77
C GLY A 41 19.16 -1.26 10.39
N ALA A 42 20.47 -1.50 10.56
CA ALA A 42 20.99 -2.76 11.08
C ALA A 42 22.26 -2.59 11.93
N MET A 43 22.38 -3.41 12.97
CA MET A 43 23.45 -3.41 13.97
C MET A 43 24.03 -4.81 14.15
N ARG A 44 25.35 -4.91 14.37
CA ARG A 44 26.01 -6.14 14.85
C ARG A 44 26.67 -5.88 16.20
N ILE A 45 26.46 -6.77 17.17
CA ILE A 45 27.13 -6.76 18.48
C ILE A 45 27.84 -8.09 18.74
N TYR A 46 29.02 -8.01 19.37
CA TYR A 46 29.97 -9.13 19.49
C TYR A 46 29.76 -10.03 20.71
N ALA A 47 28.82 -9.66 21.58
CA ALA A 47 28.34 -10.43 22.71
C ALA A 47 26.97 -9.88 23.14
N PRO A 48 26.16 -10.64 23.89
CA PRO A 48 24.96 -10.11 24.50
C PRO A 48 25.29 -8.98 25.48
N ASP A 49 24.78 -7.78 25.20
CA ASP A 49 24.83 -6.63 26.10
C ASP A 49 23.42 -6.21 26.49
N THR A 50 23.06 -6.38 27.76
CA THR A 50 21.69 -6.12 28.25
C THR A 50 21.26 -4.68 28.01
N ALA A 51 22.15 -3.71 28.20
CA ALA A 51 21.81 -2.30 28.04
C ALA A 51 21.49 -1.96 26.57
N THR A 52 22.23 -2.53 25.63
CA THR A 52 21.98 -2.40 24.19
C THR A 52 20.72 -3.14 23.76
N LEU A 53 20.50 -4.37 24.21
CA LEU A 53 19.27 -5.12 23.92
C LEU A 53 18.02 -4.40 24.44
N GLN A 54 18.10 -3.76 25.61
CA GLN A 54 17.01 -2.92 26.14
C GLN A 54 16.83 -1.65 25.31
N ALA A 55 17.91 -0.97 24.95
CA ALA A 55 17.87 0.26 24.15
C ALA A 55 17.30 0.04 22.74
N LEU A 56 17.51 -1.14 22.16
CA LEU A 56 16.94 -1.52 20.86
C LEU A 56 15.40 -1.73 20.93
N GLY A 57 14.84 -1.88 22.13
CA GLY A 57 13.41 -2.10 22.33
C GLY A 57 12.55 -0.94 21.81
N GLY A 58 11.74 -1.20 20.78
CA GLY A 58 10.92 -0.17 20.12
C GLY A 58 11.60 0.50 18.93
N SER A 59 12.86 0.18 18.64
CA SER A 59 13.52 0.53 17.38
C SER A 59 13.21 -0.51 16.29
N ASN A 60 13.39 -0.13 15.02
CA ASN A 60 13.30 -1.06 13.88
C ASN A 60 14.67 -1.57 13.40
N ILE A 61 15.71 -1.44 14.23
CA ILE A 61 17.09 -1.82 13.87
C ILE A 61 17.23 -3.35 13.94
N GLN A 62 17.64 -3.97 12.83
CA GLN A 62 17.87 -5.42 12.75
C GLN A 62 19.19 -5.81 13.40
N LEU A 63 19.22 -6.88 14.18
CA LEU A 63 20.38 -7.26 15.00
C LEU A 63 21.06 -8.56 14.55
N ILE A 64 22.38 -8.49 14.35
CA ILE A 64 23.29 -9.65 14.43
C ILE A 64 23.83 -9.71 15.84
N LEU A 65 23.60 -10.84 16.52
CA LEU A 65 24.12 -11.11 17.86
C LEU A 65 25.12 -12.26 17.81
N ASP A 66 26.37 -11.98 18.17
CA ASP A 66 27.42 -13.00 18.19
C ASP A 66 27.38 -13.84 19.48
N VAL A 67 27.69 -15.14 19.33
CA VAL A 67 28.11 -16.01 20.44
C VAL A 67 29.62 -15.83 20.63
N PRO A 68 30.09 -15.41 21.81
CA PRO A 68 31.52 -15.24 22.05
C PRO A 68 32.32 -16.53 21.86
N ASN A 69 33.54 -16.42 21.31
CA ASN A 69 34.42 -17.58 21.03
C ASN A 69 34.67 -18.45 22.27
N GLY A 70 34.74 -17.85 23.46
CA GLY A 70 34.92 -18.57 24.74
C GLY A 70 33.77 -19.52 25.11
N SER A 71 32.57 -19.33 24.53
CA SER A 71 31.39 -20.15 24.80
C SER A 71 31.26 -21.37 23.88
N LEU A 72 32.04 -21.43 22.79
CA LEU A 72 31.87 -22.42 21.73
C LEU A 72 32.01 -23.85 22.21
N GLN A 73 33.05 -24.15 22.99
CA GLN A 73 33.27 -25.51 23.50
C GLN A 73 32.10 -25.95 24.41
N SER A 74 31.63 -25.07 25.30
CA SER A 74 30.49 -25.36 26.17
C SER A 74 29.22 -25.60 25.37
N PHE A 75 28.94 -24.78 24.36
CA PHE A 75 27.72 -24.91 23.56
C PHE A 75 27.78 -26.09 22.61
N ALA A 76 28.98 -26.50 22.19
CA ALA A 76 29.20 -27.71 21.41
C ALA A 76 28.94 -28.98 22.24
N SER A 77 29.41 -29.02 23.49
CA SER A 77 29.33 -30.21 24.34
C SER A 77 28.03 -30.33 25.15
N ASP A 78 27.35 -29.22 25.42
CA ASP A 78 26.16 -29.17 26.27
C ASP A 78 25.00 -28.39 25.59
N PRO A 79 24.02 -29.10 25.02
CA PRO A 79 22.83 -28.48 24.45
C PRO A 79 22.02 -27.64 25.45
N SER A 80 22.06 -27.96 26.75
CA SER A 80 21.37 -27.17 27.78
C SER A 80 22.03 -25.82 27.99
N ALA A 81 23.36 -25.71 27.85
CA ALA A 81 24.07 -24.43 27.88
C ALA A 81 23.66 -23.53 26.70
N ALA A 82 23.55 -24.09 25.49
CA ALA A 82 23.08 -23.37 24.31
C ALA A 82 21.60 -22.92 24.46
N ALA A 83 20.74 -23.80 25.00
CA ALA A 83 19.34 -23.48 25.25
C ALA A 83 19.16 -22.37 26.30
N ALA A 84 19.91 -22.44 27.40
CA ALA A 84 19.91 -21.39 28.43
C ALA A 84 20.37 -20.05 27.86
N TRP A 85 21.40 -20.05 27.01
CA TRP A 85 21.87 -18.83 26.36
C TRP A 85 20.81 -18.23 25.42
N VAL A 86 20.15 -19.05 24.59
CA VAL A 86 19.06 -18.60 23.70
C VAL A 86 17.89 -18.04 24.52
N GLN A 87 17.54 -18.69 25.63
CA GLN A 87 16.50 -18.21 26.52
C GLN A 87 16.82 -16.82 27.08
N SER A 88 18.01 -16.65 27.67
CA SER A 88 18.39 -15.41 28.35
C SER A 88 18.70 -14.25 27.43
N ASN A 89 19.25 -14.50 26.23
CA ASN A 89 19.80 -13.45 25.38
C ASN A 89 19.00 -13.21 24.10
N VAL A 90 18.11 -14.13 23.73
CA VAL A 90 17.28 -14.02 22.52
C VAL A 90 15.81 -14.00 22.89
N GLN A 91 15.27 -15.09 23.46
CA GLN A 91 13.83 -15.21 23.76
C GLN A 91 13.34 -14.13 24.72
N ALA A 92 14.15 -13.73 25.70
CA ALA A 92 13.80 -12.66 26.63
C ALA A 92 13.55 -11.30 25.96
N TYR A 93 14.00 -11.12 24.71
CA TYR A 93 13.97 -9.86 23.98
C TYR A 93 13.24 -9.94 22.62
N THR A 94 12.71 -11.09 22.19
CA THR A 94 12.11 -11.23 20.85
C THR A 94 10.84 -10.43 20.61
N SER A 95 10.17 -9.96 21.67
CA SER A 95 9.02 -9.06 21.56
C SER A 95 9.41 -7.60 21.28
N SER A 96 10.68 -7.23 21.51
CA SER A 96 11.15 -5.85 21.42
C SER A 96 12.36 -5.63 20.53
N VAL A 97 13.18 -6.67 20.28
CA VAL A 97 14.40 -6.62 19.46
C VAL A 97 14.22 -7.42 18.18
N SER A 98 14.56 -6.80 17.05
CA SER A 98 14.49 -7.42 15.71
C SER A 98 15.74 -8.26 15.41
N PHE A 99 15.86 -9.45 16.01
CA PHE A 99 16.95 -10.37 15.70
C PHE A 99 16.89 -10.86 14.25
N ARG A 100 18.04 -10.84 13.57
CA ARG A 100 18.21 -11.33 12.19
C ARG A 100 19.11 -12.57 12.15
N TYR A 101 20.29 -12.49 12.76
CA TYR A 101 21.27 -13.58 12.78
C TYR A 101 21.83 -13.82 14.18
N ILE A 102 22.09 -15.09 14.49
CA ILE A 102 23.03 -15.48 15.55
C ILE A 102 24.33 -15.93 14.89
N ALA A 103 25.42 -15.19 15.11
CA ALA A 103 26.74 -15.51 14.59
C ALA A 103 27.52 -16.32 15.62
N VAL A 104 27.64 -17.63 15.41
CA VAL A 104 28.28 -18.55 16.35
C VAL A 104 29.79 -18.54 16.14
N GLY A 105 30.46 -17.67 16.89
CA GLY A 105 31.89 -17.39 16.79
C GLY A 105 32.23 -16.38 15.68
N ASN A 106 33.36 -15.69 15.87
CA ASN A 106 33.94 -14.73 14.94
C ASN A 106 35.41 -15.08 14.66
N GLU A 107 35.73 -15.34 13.40
CA GLU A 107 37.07 -15.66 12.87
C GLU A 107 37.78 -16.86 13.53
N VAL A 108 37.01 -17.87 13.93
CA VAL A 108 37.54 -19.07 14.61
C VAL A 108 38.18 -20.07 13.65
N ILE A 109 37.89 -19.95 12.35
CA ILE A 109 38.27 -20.90 11.31
C ILE A 109 39.31 -20.25 10.38
N PRO A 110 40.46 -20.92 10.08
CA PRO A 110 40.95 -22.17 10.68
C PRO A 110 41.65 -21.91 12.03
N GLY A 111 41.27 -22.64 13.08
CA GLY A 111 41.82 -22.43 14.43
C GLY A 111 41.51 -23.58 15.39
N GLY A 112 42.15 -23.59 16.55
CA GLY A 112 42.06 -24.71 17.51
C GLY A 112 40.65 -24.98 18.07
N GLN A 113 39.76 -23.99 17.99
CA GLN A 113 38.35 -24.11 18.41
C GLN A 113 37.38 -24.36 17.24
N ALA A 114 37.87 -24.47 16.00
CA ALA A 114 37.05 -24.62 14.80
C ALA A 114 36.13 -25.85 14.86
N GLN A 115 36.61 -26.94 15.46
CA GLN A 115 35.84 -28.18 15.70
C GLN A 115 34.56 -27.98 16.54
N TYR A 116 34.47 -26.90 17.32
CA TYR A 116 33.31 -26.61 18.17
C TYR A 116 32.25 -25.76 17.47
N VAL A 117 32.57 -25.11 16.34
CA VAL A 117 31.68 -24.16 15.67
C VAL A 117 30.42 -24.86 15.18
N LEU A 118 30.53 -25.92 14.40
CA LEU A 118 29.36 -26.62 13.85
C LEU A 118 28.47 -27.25 14.93
N PRO A 119 28.99 -28.00 15.92
CA PRO A 119 28.15 -28.52 17.01
C PRO A 119 27.46 -27.40 17.82
N ALA A 120 28.15 -26.29 18.08
CA ALA A 120 27.53 -25.15 18.75
C ALA A 120 26.41 -24.50 17.90
N MET A 121 26.63 -24.35 16.58
CA MET A 121 25.59 -23.89 15.64
C MET A 121 24.37 -24.80 15.65
N GLN A 122 24.57 -26.11 15.63
CA GLN A 122 23.49 -27.10 15.69
C GLN A 122 22.68 -26.98 17.00
N ASN A 123 23.36 -26.84 18.14
CA ASN A 123 22.70 -26.72 19.44
C ASN A 123 21.95 -25.38 19.58
N ILE A 124 22.51 -24.26 19.11
CA ILE A 124 21.83 -22.96 19.07
C ILE A 124 20.61 -23.02 18.12
N TYR A 125 20.76 -23.63 16.95
CA TYR A 125 19.65 -23.82 16.01
C TYR A 125 18.53 -24.67 16.62
N ASN A 126 18.86 -25.77 17.28
CA ASN A 126 17.88 -26.63 17.95
C ASN A 126 17.16 -25.87 19.07
N ALA A 127 17.87 -25.04 19.84
CA ALA A 127 17.27 -24.20 20.87
C ALA A 127 16.32 -23.14 20.27
N LEU A 128 16.72 -22.46 19.20
CA LEU A 128 15.86 -21.51 18.47
C LEU A 128 14.65 -22.21 17.83
N SER A 129 14.83 -23.40 17.26
CA SER A 129 13.75 -24.20 16.68
C SER A 129 12.74 -24.63 17.73
N SER A 130 13.22 -25.10 18.89
CA SER A 130 12.37 -25.43 20.05
C SER A 130 11.59 -24.22 20.58
N ALA A 131 12.14 -23.02 20.39
CA ALA A 131 11.51 -21.75 20.73
C ALA A 131 10.50 -21.24 19.67
N GLY A 132 10.39 -21.90 18.51
CA GLY A 132 9.63 -21.40 17.37
C GLY A 132 10.28 -20.22 16.62
N LEU A 133 11.58 -19.97 16.83
CA LEU A 133 12.31 -18.79 16.32
C LEU A 133 13.21 -19.10 15.11
N SER A 134 13.46 -20.37 14.77
CA SER A 134 14.36 -20.74 13.66
C SER A 134 13.87 -20.32 12.26
N GLY A 135 12.57 -20.02 12.12
CA GLY A 135 11.99 -19.43 10.91
C GLY A 135 12.37 -17.96 10.72
N GLN A 136 12.57 -17.23 11.82
CA GLN A 136 12.84 -15.79 11.85
C GLN A 136 14.33 -15.47 12.00
N ILE A 137 15.05 -16.21 12.85
CA ILE A 137 16.45 -15.93 13.22
C ILE A 137 17.32 -17.03 12.63
N LYS A 138 18.22 -16.68 11.70
CA LYS A 138 19.14 -17.67 11.11
C LYS A 138 20.41 -17.82 11.95
N VAL A 139 20.92 -19.04 12.01
CA VAL A 139 22.18 -19.36 12.69
C VAL A 139 23.27 -19.48 11.66
N SER A 140 24.35 -18.74 11.87
CA SER A 140 25.54 -18.77 11.01
C SER A 140 26.82 -18.70 11.85
N THR A 141 27.97 -18.54 11.22
CA THR A 141 29.26 -18.24 11.83
C THR A 141 29.96 -17.18 11.00
N ALA A 142 30.71 -16.29 11.64
CA ALA A 142 31.47 -15.26 10.95
C ALA A 142 32.92 -15.72 10.72
N VAL A 143 33.38 -15.71 9.48
CA VAL A 143 34.75 -16.10 9.10
C VAL A 143 35.54 -14.92 8.54
N SER A 144 36.86 -14.97 8.67
CA SER A 144 37.75 -14.02 8.00
C SER A 144 37.84 -14.33 6.51
N GLN A 145 38.06 -13.34 5.64
CA GLN A 145 38.47 -13.58 4.24
C GLN A 145 39.73 -14.47 4.12
N GLY A 146 40.53 -14.61 5.18
CA GLY A 146 41.70 -15.49 5.25
C GLY A 146 41.40 -16.99 5.16
N VAL A 147 40.13 -17.42 5.17
CA VAL A 147 39.78 -18.83 4.90
C VAL A 147 40.03 -19.26 3.45
N LEU A 148 40.18 -18.29 2.53
CA LEU A 148 40.53 -18.57 1.14
C LEU A 148 42.00 -19.02 1.02
N GLY A 149 42.22 -20.12 0.31
CA GLY A 149 43.55 -20.54 -0.13
C GLY A 149 43.87 -19.96 -1.50
N THR A 150 43.02 -20.26 -2.49
CA THR A 150 43.08 -19.65 -3.82
C THR A 150 42.00 -18.58 -3.91
N SER A 151 42.35 -17.38 -4.39
CA SER A 151 41.41 -16.26 -4.53
C SER A 151 41.54 -15.49 -5.85
N TYR A 152 42.52 -15.85 -6.70
CA TYR A 152 42.77 -15.20 -7.97
C TYR A 152 42.95 -16.20 -9.13
N PRO A 153 42.25 -16.01 -10.27
CA PRO A 153 41.12 -15.09 -10.44
C PRO A 153 39.93 -15.51 -9.57
N PRO A 154 38.91 -14.66 -9.35
CA PRO A 154 37.79 -14.98 -8.46
C PRO A 154 37.08 -16.32 -8.75
N SER A 155 36.99 -16.75 -10.02
CA SER A 155 36.46 -18.06 -10.42
C SER A 155 37.20 -19.26 -9.84
N SER A 156 38.46 -19.08 -9.48
CA SER A 156 39.31 -20.11 -8.89
C SER A 156 39.27 -20.10 -7.36
N GLY A 157 38.37 -19.29 -6.78
CA GLY A 157 38.16 -19.20 -5.35
C GLY A 157 37.96 -20.57 -4.71
N ALA A 158 38.79 -20.89 -3.72
CA ALA A 158 38.72 -22.14 -2.97
C ALA A 158 39.16 -21.93 -1.53
N PHE A 159 38.48 -22.58 -0.58
CA PHE A 159 38.93 -22.61 0.81
C PHE A 159 40.31 -23.26 0.91
N SER A 160 41.15 -22.77 1.83
CA SER A 160 42.43 -23.40 2.15
C SER A 160 42.22 -24.83 2.64
N SER A 161 43.23 -25.69 2.53
CA SER A 161 43.17 -27.07 3.06
C SER A 161 42.78 -27.10 4.54
N ASP A 162 43.24 -26.10 5.29
CA ASP A 162 43.08 -26.00 6.73
C ASP A 162 41.65 -25.57 7.11
N ALA A 163 40.98 -24.79 6.25
CA ALA A 163 39.61 -24.36 6.46
C ALA A 163 38.57 -25.30 5.84
N ALA A 164 38.88 -25.90 4.67
CA ALA A 164 37.91 -26.67 3.87
C ALA A 164 37.27 -27.84 4.62
N SER A 165 38.07 -28.54 5.46
CA SER A 165 37.59 -29.68 6.26
C SER A 165 36.52 -29.29 7.28
N THR A 166 36.58 -28.06 7.80
CA THR A 166 35.60 -27.54 8.75
C THR A 166 34.45 -26.82 8.04
N LEU A 167 34.75 -26.06 6.97
CA LEU A 167 33.75 -25.27 6.26
C LEU A 167 32.81 -26.13 5.42
N GLY A 168 33.25 -27.24 4.83
CA GLY A 168 32.37 -28.11 4.04
C GLY A 168 31.09 -28.53 4.82
N PRO A 169 31.22 -29.15 6.00
CA PRO A 169 30.08 -29.47 6.86
C PRO A 169 29.25 -28.26 7.31
N ILE A 170 29.89 -27.12 7.60
CA ILE A 170 29.18 -25.88 7.97
C ILE A 170 28.35 -25.37 6.80
N VAL A 171 28.91 -25.36 5.59
CA VAL A 171 28.22 -24.92 4.37
C VAL A 171 27.00 -25.81 4.07
N GLN A 172 27.11 -27.12 4.28
CA GLN A 172 25.97 -28.04 4.15
C GLN A 172 24.88 -27.75 5.18
N PHE A 173 25.26 -27.45 6.42
CA PHE A 173 24.33 -27.02 7.46
C PHE A 173 23.64 -25.71 7.07
N LEU A 174 24.38 -24.71 6.60
CA LEU A 174 23.83 -23.43 6.15
C LEU A 174 22.85 -23.62 4.97
N ALA A 175 23.23 -24.40 3.97
CA ALA A 175 22.42 -24.72 2.79
C ALA A 175 21.09 -25.38 3.18
N SER A 176 21.12 -26.32 4.12
CA SER A 176 19.94 -27.07 4.57
C SER A 176 18.97 -26.22 5.40
N ASN A 177 19.47 -25.14 6.02
CA ASN A 177 18.69 -24.25 6.88
C ASN A 177 18.37 -22.89 6.24
N GLY A 178 18.77 -22.69 4.97
CA GLY A 178 18.59 -21.43 4.24
C GLY A 178 19.26 -20.25 4.94
N ALA A 179 20.46 -20.47 5.51
CA ALA A 179 21.24 -19.45 6.21
C ALA A 179 22.44 -19.00 5.35
N PRO A 180 22.85 -17.71 5.40
CA PRO A 180 24.05 -17.25 4.72
C PRO A 180 25.31 -17.60 5.52
N LEU A 181 26.49 -17.54 4.88
CA LEU A 181 27.78 -17.44 5.57
C LEU A 181 28.08 -15.97 5.86
N LEU A 182 28.46 -15.64 7.10
CA LEU A 182 28.92 -14.31 7.46
C LEU A 182 30.44 -14.22 7.21
N VAL A 183 30.90 -13.19 6.52
CA VAL A 183 32.31 -13.02 6.19
C VAL A 183 32.80 -11.60 6.47
N ASN A 184 33.93 -11.50 7.13
CA ASN A 184 34.64 -10.25 7.36
C ASN A 184 35.58 -9.99 6.15
N VAL A 185 35.26 -8.96 5.36
CA VAL A 185 35.91 -8.66 4.08
C VAL A 185 36.59 -7.30 4.15
N TYR A 186 37.92 -7.30 4.05
CA TYR A 186 38.75 -6.11 4.22
C TYR A 186 39.77 -5.98 3.08
N PRO A 187 39.40 -5.28 1.99
CA PRO A 187 40.32 -4.88 0.93
C PRO A 187 41.56 -4.15 1.44
N TYR A 188 41.45 -3.41 2.55
CA TYR A 188 42.57 -2.76 3.23
C TYR A 188 43.71 -3.75 3.54
N PHE A 189 43.41 -4.88 4.19
CA PHE A 189 44.44 -5.86 4.58
C PHE A 189 45.10 -6.52 3.36
N SER A 190 44.32 -6.81 2.32
CA SER A 190 44.84 -7.33 1.06
C SER A 190 45.79 -6.34 0.38
N TYR A 191 45.43 -5.05 0.38
CA TYR A 191 46.27 -3.98 -0.16
C TYR A 191 47.58 -3.80 0.61
N VAL A 192 47.53 -3.64 1.94
CA VAL A 192 48.75 -3.34 2.72
C VAL A 192 49.72 -4.51 2.78
N SER A 193 49.24 -5.74 2.63
CA SER A 193 50.09 -6.93 2.50
C SER A 193 50.69 -7.10 1.11
N ASN A 194 50.14 -6.44 0.08
CA ASN A 194 50.56 -6.59 -1.33
C ASN A 194 50.63 -5.26 -2.09
N PRO A 195 51.30 -4.20 -1.59
CA PRO A 195 51.23 -2.85 -2.16
C PRO A 195 51.83 -2.72 -3.58
N GLY A 196 52.61 -3.71 -4.04
CA GLY A 196 53.13 -3.77 -5.41
C GLY A 196 52.24 -4.53 -6.41
N SER A 197 51.28 -5.31 -5.93
CA SER A 197 50.42 -6.17 -6.76
C SER A 197 48.96 -5.71 -6.74
N ILE A 198 48.54 -5.05 -5.66
CA ILE A 198 47.19 -4.50 -5.48
C ILE A 198 47.31 -2.99 -5.45
N SER A 199 46.72 -2.32 -6.42
CA SER A 199 46.70 -0.86 -6.43
C SER A 199 45.73 -0.31 -5.37
N LEU A 200 46.05 0.86 -4.81
CA LEU A 200 45.19 1.53 -3.85
C LEU A 200 43.81 1.85 -4.47
N SER A 201 43.77 2.23 -5.75
CA SER A 201 42.52 2.53 -6.45
C SER A 201 41.63 1.30 -6.61
N TYR A 202 42.21 0.12 -6.81
CA TYR A 202 41.46 -1.14 -6.85
C TYR A 202 40.84 -1.48 -5.49
N ALA A 203 41.56 -1.21 -4.39
CA ALA A 203 41.06 -1.43 -3.04
C ALA A 203 40.02 -0.39 -2.58
N LEU A 204 40.08 0.85 -3.10
CA LEU A 204 39.21 1.98 -2.70
C LEU A 204 37.96 2.20 -3.59
N PHE A 205 37.63 1.25 -4.49
CA PHE A 205 36.56 1.41 -5.49
C PHE A 205 36.76 2.58 -6.48
N THR A 206 38.00 3.01 -6.70
CA THR A 206 38.33 4.18 -7.56
C THR A 206 39.13 3.81 -8.80
N SER A 207 39.25 2.51 -9.14
CA SER A 207 39.88 2.09 -10.39
C SER A 207 39.11 2.66 -11.59
N PRO A 208 39.78 3.23 -12.61
CA PRO A 208 39.11 3.81 -13.78
C PRO A 208 38.48 2.77 -14.71
N GLY A 209 38.76 1.48 -14.53
CA GLY A 209 38.20 0.39 -15.32
C GLY A 209 38.53 -0.99 -14.75
N THR A 210 38.23 -2.04 -15.52
CA THR A 210 38.47 -3.44 -15.15
C THR A 210 39.94 -3.65 -14.76
N VAL A 211 40.16 -4.19 -13.56
CA VAL A 211 41.49 -4.58 -13.05
C VAL A 211 41.72 -6.07 -13.25
N VAL A 212 40.69 -6.89 -13.02
CA VAL A 212 40.75 -8.34 -13.26
C VAL A 212 39.63 -8.74 -14.22
N GLN A 213 40.02 -9.33 -15.35
CA GLN A 213 39.11 -10.03 -16.25
C GLN A 213 39.15 -11.52 -15.92
N ASP A 214 38.01 -12.11 -15.58
CA ASP A 214 37.87 -13.51 -15.23
C ASP A 214 36.76 -14.16 -16.05
N GLY A 215 37.13 -14.71 -17.21
CA GLY A 215 36.17 -15.17 -18.20
C GLY A 215 35.26 -14.01 -18.66
N GLN A 216 33.96 -14.12 -18.39
CA GLN A 216 32.97 -13.06 -18.68
C GLN A 216 32.87 -11.98 -17.60
N TYR A 217 33.46 -12.21 -16.41
CA TYR A 217 33.32 -11.32 -15.26
C TYR A 217 34.43 -10.28 -15.23
N ASN A 218 34.03 -9.03 -14.95
CA ASN A 218 34.90 -7.86 -14.91
C ASN A 218 34.95 -7.32 -13.48
N TYR A 219 36.11 -7.33 -12.85
CA TYR A 219 36.29 -6.82 -11.50
C TYR A 219 37.03 -5.48 -11.54
N GLN A 220 36.30 -4.40 -11.21
CA GLN A 220 36.84 -3.04 -11.12
C GLN A 220 37.29 -2.68 -9.70
N ASN A 221 36.81 -3.40 -8.67
CA ASN A 221 37.19 -3.20 -7.28
C ASN A 221 37.55 -4.53 -6.62
N LEU A 222 38.36 -4.46 -5.56
CA LEU A 222 38.89 -5.63 -4.86
C LEU A 222 37.84 -6.29 -3.96
N PHE A 223 36.87 -5.53 -3.46
CA PHE A 223 35.76 -6.06 -2.66
C PHE A 223 35.00 -7.14 -3.44
N ASP A 224 34.60 -6.84 -4.68
CA ASP A 224 33.89 -7.78 -5.55
C ASP A 224 34.71 -9.04 -5.83
N ALA A 225 36.01 -8.88 -6.05
CA ALA A 225 36.89 -10.01 -6.33
C ALA A 225 37.02 -10.94 -5.13
N ILE A 226 37.11 -10.40 -3.91
CA ILE A 226 37.14 -11.21 -2.69
C ILE A 226 35.80 -11.92 -2.48
N VAL A 227 34.69 -11.20 -2.59
CA VAL A 227 33.34 -11.76 -2.37
C VAL A 227 33.04 -12.85 -3.40
N ASP A 228 33.40 -12.67 -4.67
CA ASP A 228 33.19 -13.69 -5.68
C ASP A 228 34.14 -14.88 -5.56
N ALA A 229 35.35 -14.69 -5.03
CA ALA A 229 36.22 -15.81 -4.66
C ALA A 229 35.62 -16.63 -3.52
N LEU A 230 34.94 -15.99 -2.55
CA LEU A 230 34.20 -16.69 -1.50
C LEU A 230 33.00 -17.45 -2.06
N TYR A 231 32.25 -16.87 -3.00
CA TYR A 231 31.16 -17.58 -3.68
C TYR A 231 31.67 -18.80 -4.47
N ALA A 232 32.78 -18.68 -5.19
CA ALA A 232 33.39 -19.81 -5.88
C ALA A 232 33.85 -20.90 -4.90
N ALA A 233 34.41 -20.51 -3.74
CA ALA A 233 34.80 -21.46 -2.69
C ALA A 233 33.59 -22.18 -2.07
N LEU A 234 32.48 -21.48 -1.84
CA LEU A 234 31.21 -22.08 -1.41
C LEU A 234 30.69 -23.09 -2.42
N GLU A 235 30.66 -22.72 -3.70
CA GLU A 235 30.27 -23.62 -4.80
C GLU A 235 31.15 -24.88 -4.83
N GLY A 236 32.47 -24.73 -4.64
CA GLY A 236 33.44 -25.83 -4.61
C GLY A 236 33.23 -26.85 -3.48
N VAL A 237 32.51 -26.50 -2.41
CA VAL A 237 32.16 -27.43 -1.31
C VAL A 237 30.66 -27.77 -1.26
N GLY A 238 29.91 -27.48 -2.33
CA GLY A 238 28.49 -27.83 -2.47
C GLY A 238 27.48 -26.81 -1.93
N GLY A 239 27.93 -25.59 -1.64
CA GLY A 239 27.12 -24.48 -1.12
C GLY A 239 26.61 -23.49 -2.16
N SER A 240 26.23 -23.95 -3.36
CA SER A 240 25.84 -23.04 -4.46
C SER A 240 24.60 -22.18 -4.16
N ASN A 241 23.79 -22.58 -3.19
CA ASN A 241 22.62 -21.86 -2.69
C ASN A 241 22.88 -21.08 -1.38
N VAL A 242 24.10 -21.09 -0.85
CA VAL A 242 24.47 -20.35 0.37
C VAL A 242 24.85 -18.92 -0.01
N GLY A 243 24.12 -17.94 0.53
CA GLY A 243 24.43 -16.52 0.38
C GLY A 243 25.63 -16.09 1.23
N ILE A 244 26.16 -14.90 0.95
CA ILE A 244 27.17 -14.23 1.79
C ILE A 244 26.54 -12.98 2.39
N VAL A 245 26.71 -12.81 3.70
CA VAL A 245 26.55 -11.51 4.38
C VAL A 245 27.93 -11.01 4.70
N VAL A 246 28.30 -9.81 4.26
CA VAL A 246 29.56 -9.20 4.64
C VAL A 246 29.39 -8.63 6.04
N SER A 247 29.77 -9.40 7.05
CA SER A 247 29.50 -9.11 8.45
C SER A 247 30.42 -8.06 9.05
N GLU A 248 31.52 -7.74 8.36
CA GLU A 248 32.42 -6.64 8.63
C GLU A 248 33.11 -6.19 7.34
N SER A 249 33.21 -4.89 7.15
CA SER A 249 34.09 -4.27 6.16
C SER A 249 34.39 -2.83 6.55
N GLY A 250 35.57 -2.32 6.23
CA GLY A 250 35.92 -0.95 6.58
C GLY A 250 37.31 -0.55 6.14
N TRP A 251 37.71 0.65 6.54
CA TRP A 251 39.05 1.17 6.32
C TRP A 251 39.49 2.09 7.47
N PRO A 252 40.71 1.92 8.03
CA PRO A 252 41.14 2.69 9.20
C PRO A 252 41.48 4.13 8.82
N SER A 253 41.09 5.07 9.68
CA SER A 253 41.30 6.51 9.50
C SER A 253 42.65 7.02 9.98
N GLY A 254 43.43 6.19 10.68
CA GLY A 254 44.72 6.54 11.26
C GLY A 254 45.44 5.35 11.89
N GLY A 255 46.58 5.60 12.53
CA GLY A 255 47.31 4.58 13.32
C GLY A 255 48.07 3.52 12.52
N GLY A 256 48.19 3.68 11.19
CA GLY A 256 48.82 2.69 10.30
C GLY A 256 49.74 3.28 9.23
N PRO A 257 50.13 2.47 8.22
CA PRO A 257 50.85 2.93 7.04
C PRO A 257 50.13 4.07 6.31
N ALA A 258 50.79 4.73 5.36
CA ALA A 258 50.30 5.94 4.67
C ALA A 258 48.88 5.86 4.07
N ALA A 259 48.34 4.65 3.88
CA ALA A 259 47.00 4.44 3.38
C ALA A 259 45.90 4.55 4.45
N ALA A 260 46.21 4.45 5.75
CA ALA A 260 45.29 4.64 6.86
C ALA A 260 45.10 6.13 7.16
N THR A 261 44.15 6.76 6.45
CA THR A 261 43.86 8.20 6.57
C THR A 261 42.36 8.42 6.55
N VAL A 262 41.93 9.53 7.17
CA VAL A 262 40.53 10.00 7.14
C VAL A 262 39.98 10.05 5.70
N GLY A 263 40.76 10.56 4.74
CA GLY A 263 40.33 10.67 3.34
C GLY A 263 40.12 9.32 2.66
N ASN A 264 41.01 8.34 2.90
CA ASN A 264 40.84 7.00 2.35
C ASN A 264 39.71 6.23 3.05
N ALA A 265 39.56 6.40 4.36
CA ALA A 265 38.47 5.80 5.12
C ALA A 265 37.09 6.28 4.65
N GLN A 266 36.95 7.60 4.46
CA GLN A 266 35.75 8.19 3.87
C GLN A 266 35.49 7.65 2.46
N THR A 267 36.53 7.63 1.61
CA THR A 267 36.41 7.15 0.23
C THR A 267 35.93 5.70 0.18
N TYR A 268 36.58 4.83 0.97
CA TYR A 268 36.24 3.42 1.03
C TYR A 268 34.80 3.20 1.52
N ASN A 269 34.46 3.73 2.71
CA ASN A 269 33.17 3.48 3.34
C ASN A 269 32.02 4.11 2.54
N GLN A 270 32.19 5.31 1.98
CA GLN A 270 31.17 5.92 1.14
C GLN A 270 30.96 5.14 -0.17
N ASN A 271 32.04 4.69 -0.80
CA ASN A 271 31.93 3.88 -2.02
C ASN A 271 31.34 2.51 -1.74
N LEU A 272 31.67 1.88 -0.61
CA LEU A 272 31.06 0.64 -0.17
C LEU A 272 29.54 0.80 -0.05
N ILE A 273 29.06 1.85 0.65
CA ILE A 273 27.63 2.17 0.75
C ILE A 273 26.97 2.33 -0.63
N ASN A 274 27.65 3.03 -1.54
CA ASN A 274 27.14 3.26 -2.89
C ASN A 274 27.17 1.99 -3.77
N HIS A 275 28.05 1.03 -3.44
CA HIS A 275 28.33 -0.14 -4.27
C HIS A 275 27.45 -1.33 -3.94
N VAL A 276 27.28 -1.65 -2.65
CA VAL A 276 26.71 -2.94 -2.20
C VAL A 276 25.27 -3.20 -2.66
N GLY A 277 24.52 -2.16 -3.07
CA GLY A 277 23.20 -2.32 -3.66
C GLY A 277 23.20 -2.98 -5.05
N ASN A 278 24.33 -2.96 -5.76
CA ASN A 278 24.47 -3.53 -7.10
C ASN A 278 24.92 -5.00 -7.10
N GLY A 279 25.55 -5.45 -6.02
CA GLY A 279 26.15 -6.78 -5.92
C GLY A 279 27.53 -6.90 -6.53
N THR A 280 27.94 -8.12 -6.81
CA THR A 280 29.22 -8.45 -7.48
C THR A 280 28.99 -8.88 -8.93
N PRO A 281 30.04 -8.96 -9.76
CA PRO A 281 29.95 -9.50 -11.12
C PRO A 281 29.32 -10.90 -11.24
N ARG A 282 29.60 -11.85 -10.33
CA ARG A 282 28.98 -13.19 -10.36
C ARG A 282 27.62 -13.23 -9.70
N LYS A 283 27.37 -12.41 -8.68
CA LYS A 283 26.09 -12.37 -7.93
C LYS A 283 25.54 -10.93 -7.92
N PRO A 284 24.94 -10.48 -9.05
CA PRO A 284 24.30 -9.17 -9.11
C PRO A 284 23.11 -9.10 -8.14
N GLY A 285 22.87 -7.93 -7.57
CA GLY A 285 21.85 -7.69 -6.55
C GLY A 285 22.45 -7.38 -5.18
N PRO A 286 21.66 -6.82 -4.25
CA PRO A 286 22.19 -6.24 -3.02
C PRO A 286 22.91 -7.26 -2.14
N ILE A 287 24.08 -6.89 -1.63
CA ILE A 287 24.85 -7.66 -0.65
C ILE A 287 24.68 -7.00 0.71
N GLU A 288 24.06 -7.72 1.64
CA GLU A 288 23.94 -7.26 3.02
C GLU A 288 25.34 -7.10 3.64
N THR A 289 25.67 -5.89 4.06
CA THR A 289 27.03 -5.49 4.45
C THR A 289 27.03 -4.66 5.72
N TYR A 290 27.98 -4.91 6.62
CA TYR A 290 28.12 -4.19 7.88
C TYR A 290 29.45 -3.45 7.94
N ILE A 291 29.40 -2.14 8.13
CA ILE A 291 30.61 -1.32 8.26
C ILE A 291 31.21 -1.50 9.65
N PHE A 292 32.50 -1.77 9.70
CA PHE A 292 33.29 -1.82 10.93
C PHE A 292 34.08 -0.51 11.08
N ALA A 293 33.79 0.34 12.07
CA ALA A 293 32.77 0.22 13.13
C ALA A 293 32.13 1.56 13.49
N MET A 294 31.13 1.54 14.39
CA MET A 294 30.44 2.76 14.82
C MET A 294 31.38 3.80 15.45
N PHE A 295 32.29 3.35 16.33
CA PHE A 295 33.20 4.22 17.08
C PHE A 295 34.66 3.81 16.94
N ASN A 296 35.55 4.78 17.15
CA ASN A 296 36.94 4.48 17.51
C ASN A 296 36.97 3.86 18.91
N GLU A 297 37.61 2.70 19.04
CA GLU A 297 37.61 1.85 20.24
C GLU A 297 38.99 1.91 20.91
N ASP A 298 39.14 2.70 21.97
CA ASP A 298 40.44 3.03 22.57
C ASP A 298 41.08 1.90 23.38
N LEU A 299 40.29 0.93 23.85
CA LEU A 299 40.82 -0.26 24.54
C LEU A 299 41.33 -1.34 23.58
N LYS A 300 41.24 -1.13 22.25
CA LYS A 300 41.92 -2.00 21.27
C LYS A 300 43.42 -1.73 21.24
N SER A 301 44.17 -2.67 20.62
CA SER A 301 45.62 -2.58 20.45
C SER A 301 46.03 -1.23 19.80
N PRO A 302 47.07 -0.55 20.28
CA PRO A 302 47.50 0.72 19.70
C PRO A 302 47.82 0.61 18.20
N GLY A 303 47.33 1.57 17.41
CA GLY A 303 47.50 1.60 15.95
C GLY A 303 46.18 1.65 15.19
N ILE A 304 46.09 0.97 14.05
CA ILE A 304 44.90 0.97 13.19
C ILE A 304 43.64 0.48 13.92
N GLU A 305 43.77 -0.44 14.88
CA GLU A 305 42.65 -1.06 15.60
C GLU A 305 41.84 -0.07 16.43
N GLN A 306 42.43 1.07 16.80
CA GLN A 306 41.74 2.16 17.51
C GLN A 306 41.06 3.16 16.56
N ASN A 307 41.17 3.00 15.23
CA ASN A 307 40.85 4.04 14.23
C ASN A 307 39.85 3.60 13.14
N TRP A 308 39.03 2.58 13.39
CA TRP A 308 38.01 2.07 12.46
C TRP A 308 36.66 2.81 12.51
N GLY A 309 36.48 3.73 13.46
CA GLY A 309 35.22 4.39 13.74
C GLY A 309 34.72 5.31 12.63
N LEU A 310 33.41 5.27 12.41
CA LEU A 310 32.68 6.32 11.69
C LEU A 310 32.53 7.58 12.56
N PHE A 311 32.43 7.40 13.88
CA PHE A 311 32.28 8.46 14.87
C PHE A 311 33.36 8.39 15.95
N TYR A 312 33.70 9.54 16.52
CA TYR A 312 34.40 9.63 17.79
C TYR A 312 33.45 9.28 18.96
N PRO A 313 33.98 8.92 20.14
CA PRO A 313 33.16 8.64 21.32
C PRO A 313 32.24 9.81 21.75
N ASN A 314 32.58 11.05 21.39
CA ASN A 314 31.72 12.22 21.60
C ASN A 314 30.58 12.36 20.55
N GLN A 315 30.33 11.33 19.74
CA GLN A 315 29.33 11.26 18.67
C GLN A 315 29.58 12.20 17.47
N GLN A 316 30.74 12.87 17.42
CA GLN A 316 31.13 13.64 16.23
C GLN A 316 31.62 12.69 15.12
N PRO A 317 31.23 12.90 13.85
CA PRO A 317 31.73 12.10 12.76
C PRO A 317 33.26 12.27 12.60
N VAL A 318 33.98 11.17 12.39
CA VAL A 318 35.42 11.20 12.05
C VAL A 318 35.61 11.79 10.64
N TYR A 319 34.65 11.50 9.75
CA TYR A 319 34.53 12.04 8.40
C TYR A 319 33.05 12.04 8.00
N SER A 320 32.69 12.90 7.05
CA SER A 320 31.31 12.93 6.53
C SER A 320 30.98 11.65 5.77
N ILE A 321 29.91 10.98 6.19
CA ILE A 321 29.39 9.77 5.55
C ILE A 321 27.88 9.89 5.35
N ASN A 322 27.39 9.40 4.22
CA ASN A 322 25.97 9.40 3.88
C ASN A 322 25.50 7.97 3.65
N PHE A 323 24.63 7.50 4.54
CA PHE A 323 24.02 6.18 4.45
C PHE A 323 22.89 6.09 3.43
N ARG A 324 22.45 7.20 2.80
CA ARG A 324 21.46 7.21 1.72
C ARG A 324 22.19 7.14 0.37
N SER A 325 22.14 5.99 -0.31
CA SER A 325 22.92 5.76 -1.54
C SER A 325 22.59 6.76 -2.67
N LEU A 326 23.62 7.20 -3.40
CA LEU A 326 23.57 8.15 -4.52
C LEU A 326 23.20 7.54 -5.89
N SER A 327 22.47 6.42 -5.94
CA SER A 327 22.13 5.77 -7.23
C SER A 327 21.17 6.57 -8.12
N MET A 328 20.70 7.75 -7.71
CA MET A 328 19.97 8.70 -8.55
C MET A 328 20.82 9.76 -9.27
N ALA A 329 22.15 9.78 -9.09
CA ALA A 329 22.98 10.91 -9.55
C ALA A 329 23.46 10.86 -11.01
N LYS A 330 23.20 9.80 -11.79
CA LYS A 330 23.71 9.70 -13.18
C LYS A 330 22.70 10.05 -14.28
N GLN A 331 21.50 10.52 -13.92
CA GLN A 331 20.46 10.95 -14.86
C GLN A 331 20.15 12.46 -14.80
N ILE A 332 20.88 13.23 -13.96
CA ILE A 332 20.62 14.65 -13.66
C ILE A 332 21.74 15.56 -14.21
N SER A 333 22.47 15.15 -15.25
CA SER A 333 23.56 15.95 -15.84
C SER A 333 23.23 16.56 -17.20
N VAL A 334 21.96 16.56 -17.63
CA VAL A 334 21.54 17.20 -18.91
C VAL A 334 20.62 18.42 -18.72
N GLU A 335 20.03 18.64 -17.54
CA GLU A 335 19.07 19.77 -17.34
C GLU A 335 19.58 20.91 -16.43
N VAL A 336 20.90 21.00 -16.22
CA VAL A 336 21.54 22.10 -15.46
C VAL A 336 21.44 23.47 -16.16
N SER A 337 20.80 23.57 -17.34
CA SER A 337 20.50 24.86 -17.97
C SER A 337 19.26 25.59 -17.42
N ASN A 338 18.41 24.94 -16.60
CA ASN A 338 17.19 25.58 -16.08
C ASN A 338 17.26 25.98 -14.59
N MET A 339 18.46 25.95 -13.99
CA MET A 339 18.75 26.23 -12.58
C MET A 339 18.57 27.70 -12.10
N VAL A 340 17.87 28.58 -12.83
CA VAL A 340 17.78 30.01 -12.44
C VAL A 340 16.37 30.46 -12.01
N ALA A 341 15.31 29.68 -12.22
CA ALA A 341 13.95 30.14 -11.94
C ALA A 341 13.31 29.69 -10.60
N ALA A 342 13.91 28.74 -9.86
CA ALA A 342 13.24 28.11 -8.71
C ALA A 342 13.90 28.35 -7.34
N ALA A 343 14.80 29.34 -7.23
CA ALA A 343 15.41 29.73 -5.96
C ALA A 343 14.52 30.64 -5.08
N LEU A 344 13.30 30.96 -5.53
CA LEU A 344 12.41 31.88 -4.84
C LEU A 344 10.95 31.41 -4.96
N LEU A 345 10.55 30.39 -4.20
CA LEU A 345 9.19 30.21 -3.67
C LEU A 345 9.13 28.96 -2.77
N LEU A 346 9.01 29.22 -1.45
CA LEU A 346 8.32 28.41 -0.42
C LEU A 346 8.98 27.06 -0.06
N LEU A 347 9.67 26.88 1.07
CA LEU A 347 9.27 27.18 2.45
C LEU A 347 7.81 26.79 2.74
N GLY A 348 7.60 25.48 2.87
CA GLY A 348 6.52 24.89 3.68
C GLY A 348 5.49 24.08 2.91
N VAL A 349 5.71 22.77 2.75
CA VAL A 349 4.63 21.77 2.65
C VAL A 349 5.13 20.44 3.26
N LEU A 350 4.48 20.01 4.35
CA LEU A 350 4.46 18.62 4.77
C LEU A 350 3.79 17.80 3.65
N VAL A 351 4.52 16.88 3.03
CA VAL A 351 3.91 15.92 2.11
C VAL A 351 3.30 14.81 2.95
N ALA A 352 1.99 14.92 3.18
CA ALA A 352 1.14 13.78 3.50
C ALA A 352 1.19 12.77 2.35
N ALA A 353 1.31 11.50 2.69
CA ALA A 353 1.25 10.40 1.72
C ALA A 353 -0.11 10.39 0.99
N PRO A 354 -0.17 9.99 -0.30
CA PRO A 354 -1.43 9.91 -1.01
C PRO A 354 -2.23 8.70 -0.51
N THR A 355 -3.36 8.95 0.13
CA THR A 355 -4.41 7.96 0.38
C THR A 355 -5.53 8.11 -0.64
N ALA A 356 -6.16 6.99 -0.98
CA ALA A 356 -7.32 6.87 -1.86
C ALA A 356 -8.36 8.01 -1.70
N VAL A 357 -8.90 8.46 -2.84
CA VAL A 357 -9.96 9.45 -3.07
C VAL A 357 -10.27 10.37 -1.87
N GLN A 358 -9.59 11.52 -1.81
CA GLN A 358 -9.87 12.60 -0.84
C GLN A 358 -11.23 13.30 -1.04
N SER A 359 -12.09 12.90 -1.99
CA SER A 359 -13.22 13.73 -2.46
C SER A 359 -14.62 13.36 -1.95
N ILE A 360 -14.82 12.29 -1.17
CA ILE A 360 -16.14 11.96 -0.56
C ILE A 360 -16.09 11.95 0.98
N GLY A 361 -16.95 12.75 1.60
CA GLY A 361 -17.32 12.68 3.01
C GLY A 361 -18.79 12.29 3.20
N VAL A 362 -19.20 12.12 4.46
CA VAL A 362 -20.61 11.86 4.82
C VAL A 362 -21.04 12.77 5.97
N CYS A 363 -22.27 13.26 5.94
CA CYS A 363 -22.85 14.07 7.01
C CYS A 363 -23.32 13.15 8.14
N TYR A 364 -23.06 13.53 9.40
CA TYR A 364 -23.56 12.84 10.57
C TYR A 364 -24.62 13.68 11.28
N GLY A 365 -25.89 13.36 10.98
CA GLY A 365 -27.07 13.87 11.69
C GLY A 365 -27.26 13.19 13.04
N THR A 366 -27.73 13.95 14.04
CA THR A 366 -27.89 13.51 15.44
C THR A 366 -29.32 13.68 15.96
N ASN A 367 -30.29 13.93 15.09
CA ASN A 367 -31.70 14.07 15.42
C ASN A 367 -32.42 12.71 15.44
N GLY A 368 -31.96 11.83 16.33
CA GLY A 368 -32.61 10.55 16.61
C GLY A 368 -32.28 10.06 18.02
N ASP A 369 -33.22 9.38 18.69
CA ASP A 369 -32.98 8.79 20.02
C ASP A 369 -32.57 7.31 19.97
N ASN A 370 -32.52 6.76 18.75
CA ASN A 370 -32.15 5.38 18.46
C ASN A 370 -30.76 5.24 17.78
N LEU A 371 -30.02 6.34 17.62
CA LEU A 371 -28.74 6.37 16.90
C LEU A 371 -27.62 5.63 17.65
N PRO A 372 -26.64 5.03 16.94
CA PRO A 372 -25.47 4.43 17.56
C PRO A 372 -24.67 5.42 18.41
N GLN A 373 -23.89 4.88 19.34
CA GLN A 373 -22.91 5.68 20.09
C GLN A 373 -21.84 6.26 19.13
N PRO A 374 -21.34 7.50 19.37
CA PRO A 374 -20.40 8.14 18.44
C PRO A 374 -19.14 7.34 18.13
N SER A 375 -18.63 6.53 19.06
CA SER A 375 -17.50 5.62 18.81
C SER A 375 -17.80 4.54 17.77
N SER A 376 -19.03 4.01 17.77
CA SER A 376 -19.49 3.07 16.75
C SER A 376 -19.64 3.76 15.41
N VAL A 377 -20.17 4.99 15.39
CA VAL A 377 -20.26 5.80 14.17
C VAL A 377 -18.88 6.05 13.57
N VAL A 378 -17.89 6.47 14.36
CA VAL A 378 -16.50 6.64 13.88
C VAL A 378 -15.90 5.33 13.37
N SER A 379 -16.22 4.20 14.01
CA SER A 379 -15.79 2.88 13.55
C SER A 379 -16.43 2.51 12.21
N LEU A 380 -17.71 2.86 12.02
CA LEU A 380 -18.45 2.64 10.78
C LEU A 380 -17.92 3.52 9.64
N TYR A 381 -17.52 4.76 9.91
CA TYR A 381 -16.82 5.60 8.94
C TYR A 381 -15.52 4.93 8.48
N LYS A 382 -14.70 4.47 9.43
CA LYS A 382 -13.43 3.78 9.13
C LYS A 382 -13.63 2.48 8.36
N SER A 383 -14.59 1.64 8.75
CA SER A 383 -14.84 0.35 8.09
C SER A 383 -15.33 0.51 6.66
N ASN A 384 -15.97 1.64 6.33
CA ASN A 384 -16.42 1.98 4.99
C ASN A 384 -15.43 2.85 4.22
N GLY A 385 -14.25 3.14 4.78
CA GLY A 385 -13.23 3.97 4.10
C GLY A 385 -13.60 5.45 3.97
N ILE A 386 -14.53 5.95 4.79
CA ILE A 386 -14.99 7.34 4.75
C ILE A 386 -14.01 8.22 5.53
N GLY A 387 -13.28 9.08 4.83
CA GLY A 387 -12.22 9.91 5.41
C GLY A 387 -12.65 11.29 5.94
N ALA A 388 -13.91 11.69 5.72
CA ALA A 388 -14.39 13.01 6.08
C ALA A 388 -15.83 13.01 6.62
N MET A 389 -16.10 13.85 7.61
CA MET A 389 -17.36 13.98 8.33
C MET A 389 -17.80 15.44 8.43
N ARG A 390 -19.11 15.70 8.35
CA ARG A 390 -19.72 16.98 8.72
C ARG A 390 -20.70 16.80 9.88
N ILE A 391 -20.65 17.68 10.87
CA ILE A 391 -21.62 17.73 11.99
C ILE A 391 -22.20 19.15 12.13
N TYR A 392 -23.50 19.22 12.44
CA TYR A 392 -24.30 20.45 12.39
C TYR A 392 -24.24 21.33 13.65
N ALA A 393 -23.60 20.84 14.71
CA ALA A 393 -23.34 21.57 15.93
C ALA A 393 -22.19 20.89 16.68
N PRO A 394 -21.51 21.60 17.61
CA PRO A 394 -20.56 20.95 18.50
C PRO A 394 -21.24 19.89 19.37
N ASP A 395 -20.78 18.64 19.24
CA ASP A 395 -21.18 17.54 20.09
C ASP A 395 -19.94 16.95 20.78
N THR A 396 -19.91 17.02 22.12
CA THR A 396 -18.72 16.63 22.89
C THR A 396 -18.39 15.14 22.73
N ALA A 397 -19.41 14.27 22.71
CA ALA A 397 -19.20 12.83 22.58
C ALA A 397 -18.62 12.46 21.21
N THR A 398 -19.10 13.11 20.14
CA THR A 398 -18.60 12.94 18.79
C THR A 398 -17.18 13.48 18.62
N LEU A 399 -16.89 14.69 19.15
CA LEU A 399 -15.54 15.26 19.12
C LEU A 399 -14.53 14.38 19.87
N GLN A 400 -14.92 13.82 21.01
CA GLN A 400 -14.08 12.85 21.74
C GLN A 400 -13.86 11.56 20.94
N ALA A 401 -14.91 11.01 20.34
CA ALA A 401 -14.81 9.79 19.52
C ALA A 401 -13.95 9.98 18.26
N LEU A 402 -13.91 11.19 17.70
CA LEU A 402 -13.07 11.54 16.55
C LEU A 402 -11.58 11.65 16.91
N GLY A 403 -11.21 11.72 18.19
CA GLY A 403 -9.83 11.84 18.63
C GLY A 403 -8.93 10.72 18.10
N GLY A 404 -7.88 11.08 17.35
CA GLY A 404 -6.95 10.13 16.73
C GLY A 404 -7.54 9.30 15.58
N SER A 405 -8.74 9.66 15.09
CA SER A 405 -9.39 8.94 13.99
C SER A 405 -8.83 9.24 12.61
N ASN A 406 -8.17 10.40 12.45
CA ASN A 406 -7.77 11.02 11.17
C ASN A 406 -8.93 11.34 10.21
N ILE A 407 -10.18 11.28 10.66
CA ILE A 407 -11.34 11.74 9.89
C ILE A 407 -11.34 13.28 9.87
N GLN A 408 -11.36 13.87 8.67
CA GLN A 408 -11.43 15.32 8.50
C GLN A 408 -12.83 15.85 8.86
N LEU A 409 -12.90 16.94 9.61
CA LEU A 409 -14.17 17.45 10.16
C LEU A 409 -14.56 18.81 9.58
N ILE A 410 -15.80 18.91 9.12
CA ILE A 410 -16.58 20.16 9.02
C ILE A 410 -17.40 20.28 10.30
N LEU A 411 -17.18 21.35 11.07
CA LEU A 411 -17.97 21.65 12.26
C LEU A 411 -18.79 22.92 12.02
N ASP A 412 -20.11 22.81 12.12
CA ASP A 412 -20.99 23.95 11.94
C ASP A 412 -21.14 24.78 13.22
N VAL A 413 -21.24 26.11 13.05
CA VAL A 413 -21.79 27.02 14.05
C VAL A 413 -23.32 27.04 13.87
N PRO A 414 -24.10 26.67 14.91
CA PRO A 414 -25.56 26.61 14.78
C PRO A 414 -26.19 27.96 14.42
N ASN A 415 -27.25 27.94 13.62
CA ASN A 415 -28.00 29.15 13.20
C ASN A 415 -28.47 30.02 14.39
N THR A 416 -28.79 29.39 15.53
CA THR A 416 -29.21 30.06 16.77
C THR A 416 -28.09 30.89 17.42
N SER A 417 -26.83 30.59 17.11
CA SER A 417 -25.64 31.29 17.66
C SER A 417 -25.14 32.43 16.76
N LEU A 418 -25.69 32.58 15.55
CA LEU A 418 -25.20 33.57 14.58
C LEU A 418 -25.24 35.00 15.12
N GLN A 419 -26.38 35.42 15.69
CA GLN A 419 -26.54 36.80 16.16
C GLN A 419 -25.61 37.15 17.33
N SER A 420 -25.44 36.23 18.29
CA SER A 420 -24.57 36.47 19.45
C SER A 420 -23.10 36.51 19.04
N ILE A 421 -22.66 35.56 18.20
CA ILE A 421 -21.28 35.52 17.67
C ILE A 421 -20.99 36.73 16.77
N ALA A 422 -21.97 37.18 15.97
CA ALA A 422 -21.86 38.38 15.15
C ALA A 422 -21.71 39.66 15.98
N SER A 423 -22.48 39.77 17.06
CA SER A 423 -22.57 41.01 17.86
C SER A 423 -21.43 41.17 18.87
N ASP A 424 -20.79 40.07 19.30
CA ASP A 424 -19.76 40.09 20.34
C ASP A 424 -18.58 39.14 20.01
N PRO A 425 -17.40 39.67 19.66
CA PRO A 425 -16.21 38.86 19.36
C PRO A 425 -15.73 37.98 20.53
N SER A 426 -16.07 38.32 21.77
CA SER A 426 -15.71 37.50 22.94
C SER A 426 -16.49 36.17 22.97
N VAL A 427 -17.72 36.17 22.44
CA VAL A 427 -18.54 34.96 22.27
C VAL A 427 -17.91 34.04 21.22
N ALA A 428 -17.44 34.60 20.10
CA ALA A 428 -16.71 33.83 19.08
C ALA A 428 -15.41 33.22 19.63
N THR A 429 -14.66 33.98 20.42
CA THR A 429 -13.44 33.51 21.09
C THR A 429 -13.73 32.35 22.02
N SER A 430 -14.77 32.47 22.86
CA SER A 430 -15.19 31.42 23.79
C SER A 430 -15.67 30.17 23.05
N TRP A 431 -16.40 30.36 21.94
CA TRP A 431 -16.87 29.26 21.12
C TRP A 431 -15.71 28.49 20.47
N VAL A 432 -14.72 29.18 19.91
CA VAL A 432 -13.52 28.56 19.31
C VAL A 432 -12.69 27.85 20.36
N GLN A 433 -12.47 28.46 21.53
CA GLN A 433 -11.74 27.84 22.64
C GLN A 433 -12.40 26.51 23.06
N THR A 434 -13.71 26.53 23.25
CA THR A 434 -14.47 25.40 23.78
C THR A 434 -14.62 24.26 22.76
N ASN A 435 -14.92 24.58 21.51
CA ASN A 435 -15.38 23.59 20.54
C ASN A 435 -14.31 23.19 19.51
N VAL A 436 -13.23 23.97 19.38
CA VAL A 436 -12.18 23.74 18.38
C VAL A 436 -10.82 23.59 19.05
N GLN A 437 -10.36 24.62 19.77
CA GLN A 437 -9.01 24.64 20.34
C GLN A 437 -8.80 23.51 21.37
N ALA A 438 -9.80 23.22 22.18
CA ALA A 438 -9.76 22.12 23.16
C ALA A 438 -9.52 20.73 22.53
N TYR A 439 -9.80 20.55 21.24
CA TYR A 439 -9.74 19.27 20.54
C TYR A 439 -8.68 19.21 19.43
N THR A 440 -7.99 20.32 19.14
CA THR A 440 -7.08 20.41 17.97
C THR A 440 -5.86 19.49 18.03
N SER A 441 -5.52 18.94 19.19
CA SER A 441 -4.44 17.96 19.35
C SER A 441 -4.84 16.54 18.94
N SER A 442 -6.14 16.26 18.79
CA SER A 442 -6.66 14.92 18.51
C SER A 442 -7.66 14.87 17.36
N VAL A 443 -8.39 15.96 17.06
CA VAL A 443 -9.39 16.04 15.99
C VAL A 443 -8.85 16.84 14.81
N SER A 444 -9.06 16.32 13.59
CA SER A 444 -8.61 16.94 12.35
C SER A 444 -9.67 17.89 11.77
N PHE A 445 -9.78 19.11 12.30
CA PHE A 445 -10.67 20.13 11.73
C PHE A 445 -10.18 20.62 10.37
N LYS A 446 -11.11 20.75 9.42
CA LYS A 446 -10.85 21.27 8.07
C LYS A 446 -11.59 22.59 7.85
N TYR A 447 -12.89 22.61 8.12
CA TYR A 447 -13.75 23.78 7.92
C TYR A 447 -14.59 24.07 9.17
N ILE A 448 -14.80 25.35 9.45
CA ILE A 448 -15.90 25.83 10.31
C ILE A 448 -16.97 26.44 9.41
N ALA A 449 -18.16 25.86 9.40
CA ALA A 449 -19.29 26.35 8.61
C ALA A 449 -20.18 27.25 9.47
N VAL A 450 -20.16 28.56 9.24
CA VAL A 450 -20.88 29.53 10.06
C VAL A 450 -22.29 29.71 9.53
N GLY A 451 -23.21 28.88 10.05
CA GLY A 451 -24.59 28.81 9.61
C GLY A 451 -24.82 27.87 8.43
N ASN A 452 -26.05 27.36 8.34
CA ASN A 452 -26.50 26.44 7.31
C ASN A 452 -27.82 26.95 6.69
N GLU A 453 -27.79 27.25 5.39
CA GLU A 453 -28.94 27.65 4.54
C GLU A 453 -29.76 28.86 5.04
N VAL A 454 -29.14 29.80 5.75
CA VAL A 454 -29.82 31.01 6.27
C VAL A 454 -29.95 32.15 5.25
N ILE A 455 -29.41 31.97 4.05
CA ILE A 455 -29.35 33.00 2.99
C ILE A 455 -30.24 32.55 1.81
N PRO A 456 -31.14 33.42 1.30
CA PRO A 456 -31.56 34.68 1.90
C PRO A 456 -32.45 34.46 3.14
N GLY A 457 -32.52 35.42 4.07
CA GLY A 457 -33.36 35.28 5.26
C GLY A 457 -33.07 36.31 6.34
N GLY A 458 -33.89 36.34 7.40
CA GLY A 458 -33.79 37.34 8.48
C GLY A 458 -32.49 37.27 9.29
N GLN A 459 -31.81 36.12 9.28
CA GLN A 459 -30.52 35.91 9.94
C GLN A 459 -29.31 36.12 9.00
N ALA A 460 -29.53 36.32 7.69
CA ALA A 460 -28.45 36.45 6.69
C ALA A 460 -27.46 37.57 7.03
N GLN A 461 -27.96 38.68 7.59
CA GLN A 461 -27.16 39.83 8.03
C GLN A 461 -26.11 39.49 9.10
N TYR A 462 -26.29 38.39 9.84
CA TYR A 462 -25.37 37.98 10.91
C TYR A 462 -24.25 37.04 10.44
N VAL A 463 -24.37 36.45 9.24
CA VAL A 463 -23.42 35.42 8.77
C VAL A 463 -22.02 35.98 8.59
N LEU A 464 -21.86 37.05 7.80
CA LEU A 464 -20.54 37.62 7.53
C LEU A 464 -19.84 38.15 8.81
N PRO A 465 -20.50 38.94 9.68
CA PRO A 465 -19.87 39.36 10.93
C PRO A 465 -19.50 38.17 11.84
N ALA A 466 -20.33 37.12 11.90
CA ALA A 466 -20.00 35.92 12.66
C ALA A 466 -18.79 35.18 12.07
N MET A 467 -18.71 35.04 10.73
CA MET A 467 -17.55 34.46 10.04
C MET A 467 -16.27 35.24 10.35
N GLN A 468 -16.32 36.57 10.31
CA GLN A 468 -15.18 37.42 10.64
C GLN A 468 -14.73 37.23 12.09
N ASN A 469 -15.67 37.17 13.04
CA ASN A 469 -15.34 36.97 14.45
C ASN A 469 -14.77 35.57 14.73
N ILE A 470 -15.30 34.51 14.10
CA ILE A 470 -14.76 33.15 14.21
C ILE A 470 -13.36 33.06 13.58
N TYR A 471 -13.15 33.68 12.41
CA TYR A 471 -11.84 33.74 11.77
C TYR A 471 -10.81 34.45 12.66
N ASN A 472 -11.17 35.59 13.23
CA ASN A 472 -10.29 36.34 14.13
C ASN A 472 -9.94 35.54 15.40
N ALA A 473 -10.91 34.80 15.95
CA ALA A 473 -10.68 33.91 17.09
C ALA A 473 -9.75 32.74 16.73
N LEU A 474 -9.94 32.09 15.58
CA LEU A 474 -9.03 31.05 15.09
C LEU A 474 -7.63 31.59 14.81
N SER A 475 -7.52 32.79 14.24
CA SER A 475 -6.23 33.44 13.99
C SER A 475 -5.50 33.76 15.29
N SER A 476 -6.23 34.22 16.31
CA SER A 476 -5.67 34.49 17.64
C SER A 476 -5.19 33.20 18.34
N ALA A 477 -5.82 32.07 18.05
CA ALA A 477 -5.42 30.75 18.51
C ALA A 477 -4.30 30.11 17.66
N GLY A 478 -3.85 30.75 16.58
CA GLY A 478 -2.83 30.20 15.66
C GLY A 478 -3.36 29.11 14.72
N LEU A 479 -4.68 29.02 14.54
CA LEU A 479 -5.35 27.93 13.81
C LEU A 479 -5.84 28.33 12.40
N SER A 480 -5.84 29.62 12.04
CA SER A 480 -6.38 30.12 10.76
C SER A 480 -5.62 29.64 9.52
N GLY A 481 -4.38 29.15 9.68
CA GLY A 481 -3.62 28.49 8.62
C GLY A 481 -4.06 27.05 8.34
N GLN A 482 -4.67 26.39 9.32
CA GLN A 482 -5.10 24.99 9.25
C GLN A 482 -6.61 24.86 8.99
N ILE A 483 -7.42 25.73 9.59
CA ILE A 483 -8.88 25.63 9.59
C ILE A 483 -9.46 26.83 8.82
N LYS A 484 -10.22 26.56 7.75
CA LYS A 484 -10.87 27.62 6.99
C LYS A 484 -12.28 27.89 7.51
N VAL A 485 -12.69 29.16 7.45
CA VAL A 485 -14.04 29.59 7.84
C VAL A 485 -14.87 29.80 6.59
N SER A 486 -16.03 29.17 6.53
CA SER A 486 -16.99 29.28 5.43
C SER A 486 -18.43 29.39 5.95
N THR A 487 -19.41 29.34 5.06
CA THR A 487 -20.85 29.23 5.34
C THR A 487 -21.45 28.25 4.34
N ALA A 488 -22.48 27.53 4.75
CA ALA A 488 -23.22 26.61 3.87
C ALA A 488 -24.48 27.28 3.30
N VAL A 489 -24.69 27.16 2.00
CA VAL A 489 -25.86 27.71 1.28
C VAL A 489 -26.55 26.62 0.46
N SER A 490 -27.88 26.72 0.29
CA SER A 490 -28.59 25.86 -0.67
C SER A 490 -28.49 26.43 -2.08
N THR A 491 -28.77 25.62 -3.10
CA THR A 491 -28.91 26.12 -4.49
C THR A 491 -30.05 27.13 -4.66
N GLY A 492 -30.93 27.30 -3.65
CA GLY A 492 -32.01 28.30 -3.66
C GLY A 492 -31.52 29.75 -3.65
N VAL A 493 -30.24 30.00 -3.40
CA VAL A 493 -29.64 31.34 -3.54
C VAL A 493 -29.52 31.81 -4.98
N LEU A 494 -29.66 30.92 -5.97
CA LEU A 494 -29.61 31.27 -7.38
C LEU A 494 -30.94 31.85 -7.84
N GLY A 495 -30.90 33.08 -8.37
CA GLY A 495 -32.04 33.69 -9.08
C GLY A 495 -32.08 33.30 -10.55
N THR A 496 -30.95 32.87 -11.10
CA THR A 496 -30.84 32.27 -12.44
C THR A 496 -29.87 31.10 -12.35
N SER A 497 -30.24 29.95 -12.91
CA SER A 497 -29.42 28.72 -12.89
C SER A 497 -29.39 28.00 -14.23
N TYR A 498 -30.12 28.50 -15.23
CA TYR A 498 -30.18 27.90 -16.57
C TYR A 498 -30.04 28.97 -17.68
N PRO A 499 -29.20 28.73 -18.71
CA PRO A 499 -28.20 27.65 -18.74
C PRO A 499 -27.15 27.84 -17.62
N PRO A 500 -26.39 26.81 -17.21
CA PRO A 500 -25.47 26.90 -16.07
C PRO A 500 -24.47 28.07 -16.15
N SER A 501 -23.99 28.42 -17.34
CA SER A 501 -23.08 29.55 -17.58
C SER A 501 -23.68 30.91 -17.24
N SER A 502 -25.01 31.02 -17.19
CA SER A 502 -25.78 32.21 -16.80
C SER A 502 -26.13 32.24 -15.31
N GLY A 503 -25.56 31.33 -14.51
CA GLY A 503 -25.79 31.27 -13.08
C GLY A 503 -25.57 32.62 -12.38
N ALA A 504 -26.54 33.07 -11.60
CA ALA A 504 -26.48 34.33 -10.86
C ALA A 504 -27.26 34.22 -9.54
N PHE A 505 -26.72 34.81 -8.47
CA PHE A 505 -27.43 34.92 -7.20
C PHE A 505 -28.70 35.76 -7.36
N SER A 506 -29.76 35.41 -6.63
CA SER A 506 -30.98 36.21 -6.59
C SER A 506 -30.67 37.59 -6.00
N PRO A 507 -31.44 38.64 -6.33
CA PRO A 507 -31.21 39.97 -5.76
C PRO A 507 -31.14 39.97 -4.22
N ASP A 508 -32.01 39.18 -3.58
CA ASP A 508 -32.07 39.06 -2.12
C ASP A 508 -30.82 38.39 -1.54
N ALA A 509 -30.27 37.38 -2.23
CA ALA A 509 -29.06 36.67 -1.78
C ALA A 509 -27.77 37.44 -2.14
N ALA A 510 -27.72 38.09 -3.31
CA ALA A 510 -26.53 38.74 -3.85
C ALA A 510 -25.96 39.82 -2.93
N SER A 511 -26.84 40.58 -2.26
CA SER A 511 -26.47 41.63 -1.30
C SER A 511 -25.64 41.10 -0.12
N THR A 512 -25.87 39.86 0.28
CA THR A 512 -25.16 39.19 1.38
C THR A 512 -24.00 38.33 0.87
N LEU A 513 -24.21 37.59 -0.23
CA LEU A 513 -23.22 36.66 -0.78
C LEU A 513 -22.06 37.34 -1.47
N GLY A 514 -22.24 38.54 -2.06
CA GLY A 514 -21.13 39.29 -2.65
C GLY A 514 -20.01 39.56 -1.62
N PRO A 515 -20.32 40.22 -0.49
CA PRO A 515 -19.37 40.44 0.60
C PRO A 515 -18.80 39.14 1.20
N ILE A 516 -19.61 38.09 1.36
CA ILE A 516 -19.13 36.77 1.83
C ILE A 516 -18.14 36.17 0.85
N ALA A 517 -18.43 36.18 -0.45
CA ALA A 517 -17.56 35.63 -1.47
C ALA A 517 -16.22 36.38 -1.54
N GLN A 518 -16.21 37.71 -1.32
CA GLN A 518 -14.98 38.49 -1.18
C GLN A 518 -14.18 38.09 0.06
N PHE A 519 -14.85 37.86 1.19
CA PHE A 519 -14.21 37.35 2.41
C PHE A 519 -13.59 35.96 2.17
N LEU A 520 -14.31 35.04 1.54
CA LEU A 520 -13.82 33.71 1.19
C LEU A 520 -12.60 33.77 0.27
N ALA A 521 -12.67 34.59 -0.80
CA ALA A 521 -11.58 34.80 -1.74
C ALA A 521 -10.32 35.31 -1.04
N SER A 522 -10.47 36.28 -0.13
CA SER A 522 -9.35 36.89 0.60
C SER A 522 -8.66 35.92 1.59
N ASN A 523 -9.36 34.86 2.01
CA ASN A 523 -8.88 33.90 3.00
C ASN A 523 -8.54 32.52 2.42
N GLY A 524 -8.72 32.35 1.09
CA GLY A 524 -8.54 31.07 0.41
C GLY A 524 -9.45 29.97 0.99
N ALA A 525 -10.71 30.32 1.27
CA ALA A 525 -11.73 29.41 1.76
C ALA A 525 -12.76 29.11 0.66
N PRO A 526 -13.28 27.87 0.56
CA PRO A 526 -14.34 27.54 -0.40
C PRO A 526 -15.69 28.06 0.10
N LEU A 527 -16.68 28.17 -0.79
CA LEU A 527 -18.09 28.23 -0.41
C LEU A 527 -18.60 26.79 -0.20
N LEU A 528 -19.26 26.55 0.93
CA LEU A 528 -19.95 25.27 1.16
C LEU A 528 -21.34 25.35 0.51
N ALA A 529 -21.69 24.37 -0.32
CA ALA A 529 -22.95 24.35 -1.05
C ALA A 529 -23.71 23.04 -0.85
N ASN A 530 -24.98 23.15 -0.47
CA ASN A 530 -25.92 22.05 -0.39
C ASN A 530 -26.63 21.91 -1.74
N VAL A 531 -26.31 20.85 -2.47
CA VAL A 531 -26.72 20.63 -3.86
C VAL A 531 -27.59 19.37 -3.92
N TYR A 532 -28.90 19.56 -4.09
CA TYR A 532 -29.88 18.46 -4.10
C TYR A 532 -30.61 18.36 -5.45
N PRO A 533 -30.11 17.54 -6.41
CA PRO A 533 -30.81 17.26 -7.65
C PRO A 533 -32.22 16.70 -7.45
N TYR A 534 -32.45 15.97 -6.35
CA TYR A 534 -33.78 15.50 -5.95
C TYR A 534 -34.80 16.64 -5.83
N ASN A 535 -34.45 17.74 -5.15
CA ASN A 535 -35.36 18.86 -4.93
C ASN A 535 -35.73 19.54 -6.25
N ALA A 536 -34.76 19.72 -7.15
CA ALA A 536 -35.01 20.25 -8.49
C ALA A 536 -35.87 19.31 -9.35
N TYR A 537 -35.67 17.99 -9.23
CA TYR A 537 -36.50 16.99 -9.90
C TYR A 537 -37.96 17.06 -9.44
N VAL A 538 -38.20 17.12 -8.12
CA VAL A 538 -39.57 17.21 -7.57
C VAL A 538 -40.24 18.53 -7.94
N GLY A 539 -39.48 19.61 -8.12
CA GLY A 539 -39.97 20.89 -8.63
C GLY A 539 -40.49 20.87 -10.07
N GLY A 540 -40.20 19.80 -10.83
CA GLY A 540 -40.67 19.59 -12.21
C GLY A 540 -39.71 20.11 -13.29
N GLY A 541 -39.91 19.65 -14.53
CA GLY A 541 -39.11 20.08 -15.69
C GLY A 541 -37.73 19.42 -15.84
N ILE A 542 -37.37 18.52 -14.93
CA ILE A 542 -36.12 17.74 -14.95
C ILE A 542 -36.45 16.26 -15.13
N SER A 543 -35.75 15.56 -16.02
CA SER A 543 -35.90 14.11 -16.17
C SER A 543 -35.20 13.36 -15.03
N LEU A 544 -35.77 12.23 -14.63
CA LEU A 544 -35.18 11.39 -13.58
C LEU A 544 -33.78 10.90 -13.97
N SER A 545 -33.54 10.56 -15.24
CA SER A 545 -32.23 10.11 -15.70
C SER A 545 -31.15 11.19 -15.63
N TYR A 546 -31.52 12.45 -15.87
CA TYR A 546 -30.61 13.58 -15.70
C TYR A 546 -30.26 13.83 -14.23
N ALA A 547 -31.25 13.67 -13.35
CA ALA A 547 -31.06 13.83 -11.91
C ALA A 547 -30.25 12.68 -11.27
N LEU A 548 -30.33 11.45 -11.81
CA LEU A 548 -29.70 10.25 -11.28
C LEU A 548 -28.35 9.88 -11.91
N PHE A 549 -27.76 10.74 -12.75
CA PHE A 549 -26.55 10.43 -13.55
C PHE A 549 -26.72 9.27 -14.54
N THR A 550 -27.95 8.95 -14.95
CA THR A 550 -28.24 7.82 -15.86
C THR A 550 -28.67 8.26 -17.26
N SER A 551 -28.49 9.53 -17.61
CA SER A 551 -28.76 10.01 -18.97
C SER A 551 -27.82 9.33 -19.97
N PRO A 552 -28.31 8.82 -21.12
CA PRO A 552 -27.46 8.16 -22.12
C PRO A 552 -26.56 9.12 -22.91
N GLY A 553 -26.73 10.44 -22.74
CA GLY A 553 -25.90 11.46 -23.37
C GLY A 553 -26.17 12.85 -22.83
N THR A 554 -25.59 13.86 -23.48
CA THR A 554 -25.74 15.28 -23.11
C THR A 554 -27.21 15.69 -23.07
N VAL A 555 -27.63 16.25 -21.93
CA VAL A 555 -28.98 16.78 -21.71
C VAL A 555 -29.01 18.29 -21.92
N VAL A 556 -27.99 19.00 -21.44
CA VAL A 556 -27.84 20.45 -21.60
C VAL A 556 -26.52 20.74 -22.31
N GLN A 557 -26.60 21.39 -23.47
CA GLN A 557 -25.46 21.98 -24.15
C GLN A 557 -25.45 23.50 -23.88
N ASP A 558 -24.36 24.00 -23.31
CA ASP A 558 -24.22 25.39 -22.88
C ASP A 558 -22.87 25.93 -23.34
N GLY A 559 -22.87 26.50 -24.55
CA GLY A 559 -21.63 26.87 -25.24
C GLY A 559 -20.73 25.64 -25.43
N GLN A 560 -19.54 25.69 -24.84
CA GLN A 560 -18.56 24.59 -24.87
C GLN A 560 -18.81 23.51 -23.82
N TYR A 561 -19.69 23.75 -22.85
CA TYR A 561 -19.95 22.82 -21.75
C TYR A 561 -21.14 21.91 -22.08
N ALA A 562 -20.97 20.61 -21.84
CA ALA A 562 -21.97 19.59 -22.06
C ALA A 562 -22.28 18.90 -20.74
N TYR A 563 -23.53 18.99 -20.27
CA TYR A 563 -23.97 18.42 -19.01
C TYR A 563 -24.81 17.17 -19.26
N GLN A 564 -24.34 16.04 -18.74
CA GLN A 564 -25.04 14.75 -18.78
C GLN A 564 -25.82 14.47 -17.49
N ASN A 565 -25.51 15.17 -16.40
CA ASN A 565 -26.18 15.07 -15.12
C ASN A 565 -26.50 16.46 -14.53
N LEU A 566 -27.55 16.52 -13.72
CA LEU A 566 -28.03 17.77 -13.13
C LEU A 566 -27.10 18.32 -12.05
N PHE A 567 -26.40 17.44 -11.32
CA PHE A 567 -25.47 17.83 -10.27
C PHE A 567 -24.40 18.80 -10.81
N ASP A 568 -23.75 18.44 -11.92
CA ASP A 568 -22.74 19.27 -12.58
C ASP A 568 -23.30 20.63 -12.99
N ALA A 569 -24.51 20.64 -13.55
CA ALA A 569 -25.17 21.87 -13.98
C ALA A 569 -25.48 22.80 -12.80
N GLN A 570 -25.89 22.26 -11.65
CA GLN A 570 -26.17 23.05 -10.45
C GLN A 570 -24.89 23.62 -9.83
N VAL A 571 -23.81 22.82 -9.75
CA VAL A 571 -22.51 23.26 -9.24
C VAL A 571 -21.92 24.34 -10.17
N ASP A 572 -21.98 24.15 -11.48
CA ASP A 572 -21.44 25.14 -12.44
C ASP A 572 -22.24 26.44 -12.50
N ALA A 573 -23.55 26.38 -12.19
CA ALA A 573 -24.36 27.58 -11.99
C ALA A 573 -23.90 28.38 -10.75
N LEU A 574 -23.50 27.71 -9.67
CA LEU A 574 -22.92 28.40 -8.50
C LEU A 574 -21.55 29.01 -8.83
N TYR A 575 -20.69 28.32 -9.58
CA TYR A 575 -19.43 28.90 -10.05
C TYR A 575 -19.64 30.13 -10.94
N ALA A 576 -20.64 30.10 -11.82
CA ALA A 576 -21.01 31.25 -12.63
C ALA A 576 -21.51 32.42 -11.75
N ALA A 577 -22.32 32.14 -10.73
CA ALA A 577 -22.81 33.17 -9.80
C ALA A 577 -21.68 33.81 -8.98
N LEU A 578 -20.72 33.02 -8.49
CA LEU A 578 -19.51 33.50 -7.80
C LEU A 578 -18.68 34.41 -8.72
N GLN A 579 -18.52 34.04 -9.99
CA GLN A 579 -17.87 34.90 -10.97
C GLN A 579 -18.65 36.22 -11.17
N GLY A 580 -19.97 36.17 -11.22
CA GLY A 580 -20.84 37.35 -11.38
C GLY A 580 -20.70 38.39 -10.26
N VAL A 581 -20.35 37.96 -9.04
CA VAL A 581 -20.06 38.85 -7.90
C VAL A 581 -18.56 39.15 -7.71
N GLY A 582 -17.73 38.81 -8.70
CA GLY A 582 -16.29 39.12 -8.70
C GLY A 582 -15.42 38.17 -7.88
N ALA A 583 -15.91 36.98 -7.54
CA ALA A 583 -15.24 36.00 -6.68
C ALA A 583 -14.89 34.70 -7.42
N SER A 584 -14.35 34.82 -8.64
CA SER A 584 -14.04 33.67 -9.51
C SER A 584 -12.95 32.72 -8.97
N SER A 585 -12.18 33.16 -7.97
CA SER A 585 -11.17 32.36 -7.28
C SER A 585 -11.72 31.54 -6.11
N VAL A 586 -12.98 31.75 -5.70
CA VAL A 586 -13.62 30.96 -4.65
C VAL A 586 -14.00 29.61 -5.22
N ASP A 587 -13.53 28.56 -4.55
CA ASP A 587 -13.85 27.18 -4.89
C ASP A 587 -15.18 26.74 -4.24
N ILE A 588 -15.76 25.62 -4.69
CA ILE A 588 -16.98 25.05 -4.09
C ILE A 588 -16.66 23.69 -3.49
N VAL A 589 -17.04 23.51 -2.23
CA VAL A 589 -17.19 22.19 -1.60
C VAL A 589 -18.68 21.88 -1.55
N VAL A 590 -19.10 20.76 -2.11
CA VAL A 590 -20.50 20.33 -1.99
C VAL A 590 -20.67 19.73 -0.59
N SER A 591 -21.19 20.52 0.33
CA SER A 591 -21.25 20.17 1.75
C SER A 591 -22.42 19.26 2.11
N GLU A 592 -23.39 19.13 1.21
CA GLU A 592 -24.49 18.16 1.26
C GLU A 592 -24.98 17.83 -0.15
N SER A 593 -25.21 16.55 -0.41
CA SER A 593 -25.94 16.07 -1.57
C SER A 593 -26.47 14.66 -1.29
N GLY A 594 -27.61 14.28 -1.85
CA GLY A 594 -28.17 12.95 -1.60
C GLY A 594 -29.49 12.71 -2.31
N TRP A 595 -30.09 11.57 -2.01
CA TRP A 595 -31.42 11.19 -2.51
C TRP A 595 -32.17 10.34 -1.49
N PRO A 596 -33.43 10.64 -1.17
CA PRO A 596 -34.17 9.93 -0.14
C PRO A 596 -34.60 8.54 -0.58
N SER A 597 -34.49 7.56 0.32
CA SER A 597 -34.88 6.16 0.09
C SER A 597 -36.36 5.89 0.28
N GLY A 598 -37.13 6.85 0.80
CA GLY A 598 -38.55 6.65 1.12
C GLY A 598 -39.26 7.91 1.60
N GLY A 599 -40.52 7.75 2.02
CA GLY A 599 -41.29 8.80 2.70
C GLY A 599 -41.84 9.93 1.81
N GLY A 600 -41.62 9.88 0.49
CA GLY A 600 -41.95 10.95 -0.46
C GLY A 600 -42.70 10.52 -1.73
N PRO A 601 -42.77 11.40 -2.74
CA PRO A 601 -43.28 11.08 -4.08
C PRO A 601 -42.59 9.85 -4.70
N ALA A 602 -43.16 9.31 -5.78
CA ALA A 602 -42.76 8.03 -6.39
C ALA A 602 -41.25 7.83 -6.70
N ALA A 603 -40.46 8.90 -6.75
CA ALA A 603 -39.02 8.82 -6.99
C ALA A 603 -38.16 8.66 -5.71
N ALA A 604 -38.72 8.86 -4.51
CA ALA A 604 -38.05 8.59 -3.23
C ALA A 604 -38.11 7.08 -2.94
N THR A 605 -37.15 6.34 -3.48
CA THR A 605 -37.07 4.89 -3.37
C THR A 605 -35.65 4.45 -3.07
N VAL A 606 -35.50 3.31 -2.39
CA VAL A 606 -34.21 2.66 -2.12
C VAL A 606 -33.37 2.52 -3.40
N GLY A 607 -33.98 2.11 -4.52
CA GLY A 607 -33.26 1.94 -5.79
C GLY A 607 -32.73 3.25 -6.38
N ASN A 608 -33.51 4.32 -6.34
CA ASN A 608 -33.05 5.63 -6.80
C ASN A 608 -32.01 6.24 -5.85
N ALA A 609 -32.19 6.06 -4.54
CA ALA A 609 -31.21 6.50 -3.54
C ALA A 609 -29.85 5.84 -3.74
N GLN A 610 -29.85 4.51 -3.92
CA GLN A 610 -28.65 3.76 -4.26
C GLN A 610 -28.03 4.25 -5.57
N THR A 611 -28.84 4.42 -6.62
CA THR A 611 -28.37 4.86 -7.94
C THR A 611 -27.71 6.24 -7.85
N TYR A 612 -28.38 7.20 -7.22
CA TYR A 612 -27.87 8.56 -7.07
C TYR A 612 -26.56 8.58 -6.28
N ASN A 613 -26.57 8.03 -5.06
CA ASN A 613 -25.44 8.11 -4.15
C ASN A 613 -24.22 7.34 -4.70
N GLN A 614 -24.43 6.17 -5.31
CA GLN A 614 -23.33 5.42 -5.92
C GLN A 614 -22.75 6.17 -7.14
N ASN A 615 -23.60 6.74 -7.99
CA ASN A 615 -23.13 7.49 -9.15
C ASN A 615 -22.42 8.79 -8.74
N LEU A 616 -22.89 9.47 -7.68
CA LEU A 616 -22.21 10.62 -7.13
C LEU A 616 -20.79 10.25 -6.65
N ILE A 617 -20.64 9.17 -5.88
CA ILE A 617 -19.33 8.66 -5.44
C ILE A 617 -18.41 8.38 -6.63
N ASN A 618 -18.95 7.72 -7.66
CA ASN A 618 -18.19 7.39 -8.87
C ASN A 618 -17.81 8.63 -9.71
N HIS A 619 -18.57 9.72 -9.58
CA HIS A 619 -18.46 10.90 -10.45
C HIS A 619 -17.51 11.97 -9.91
N VAL A 620 -17.52 12.23 -8.60
CA VAL A 620 -16.87 13.43 -8.01
C VAL A 620 -15.36 13.54 -8.22
N GLY A 621 -14.67 12.44 -8.57
CA GLY A 621 -13.25 12.48 -8.96
C GLY A 621 -12.99 13.23 -10.27
N ASN A 622 -13.99 13.35 -11.14
CA ASN A 622 -13.88 13.99 -12.45
C ASN A 622 -14.11 15.50 -12.42
N GLY A 623 -14.82 16.00 -11.42
CA GLY A 623 -15.30 17.38 -11.36
C GLY A 623 -16.49 17.63 -12.28
N THR A 624 -16.66 18.90 -12.64
CA THR A 624 -17.75 19.36 -13.52
C THR A 624 -17.21 19.80 -14.89
N PRO A 625 -18.06 19.96 -15.93
CA PRO A 625 -17.63 20.46 -17.23
C PRO A 625 -16.90 21.81 -17.18
N ARG A 626 -17.32 22.76 -16.32
CA ARG A 626 -16.66 24.06 -16.16
C ARG A 626 -15.44 24.02 -15.25
N LYS A 627 -15.42 23.10 -14.28
CA LYS A 627 -14.33 22.91 -13.32
C LYS A 627 -13.92 21.44 -13.26
N PRO A 628 -13.17 20.94 -14.27
CA PRO A 628 -12.67 19.59 -14.27
C PRO A 628 -11.67 19.35 -13.13
N GLY A 629 -11.66 18.13 -12.61
CA GLY A 629 -10.83 17.71 -11.48
C GLY A 629 -11.65 17.48 -10.20
N PRO A 630 -11.10 16.76 -9.21
CA PRO A 630 -11.88 16.28 -8.07
C PRO A 630 -12.63 17.39 -7.33
N ILE A 631 -13.91 17.18 -7.05
CA ILE A 631 -14.73 18.08 -6.23
C ILE A 631 -15.02 17.44 -4.87
N GLU A 632 -14.60 18.10 -3.79
CA GLU A 632 -14.89 17.65 -2.44
C GLU A 632 -16.40 17.70 -2.18
N THR A 633 -16.99 16.54 -1.86
CA THR A 633 -18.44 16.36 -1.79
C THR A 633 -18.83 15.52 -0.58
N TYR A 634 -19.93 15.87 0.09
CA TYR A 634 -20.44 15.17 1.26
C TYR A 634 -21.84 14.62 1.00
N ILE A 635 -22.04 13.32 1.27
CA ILE A 635 -23.37 12.69 1.16
C ILE A 635 -24.21 13.03 2.39
N PHE A 636 -25.46 13.39 2.16
CA PHE A 636 -26.51 13.56 3.15
C PHE A 636 -27.43 12.32 3.12
N GLU A 637 -27.38 11.41 4.10
CA GLU A 637 -26.57 11.41 5.32
C GLU A 637 -26.30 10.01 5.89
N MET A 638 -25.58 9.90 7.00
CA MET A 638 -25.16 8.59 7.54
C MET A 638 -26.33 7.70 7.96
N PHE A 639 -27.34 8.23 8.65
CA PHE A 639 -28.41 7.45 9.25
C PHE A 639 -29.80 7.96 8.90
N ASN A 640 -30.77 7.04 8.83
CA ASN A 640 -32.18 7.40 8.92
C ASN A 640 -32.49 7.85 10.36
N GLU A 641 -33.01 9.06 10.51
CA GLU A 641 -33.18 9.73 11.80
C GLU A 641 -34.66 9.82 12.18
N ASP A 642 -35.04 9.23 13.32
CA ASP A 642 -36.44 9.05 13.70
C ASP A 642 -37.11 10.28 14.31
N LEU A 643 -36.33 11.23 14.87
CA LEU A 643 -36.86 12.48 15.41
C LEU A 643 -36.98 13.59 14.35
N LYS A 644 -36.61 13.33 13.09
CA LYS A 644 -36.95 14.22 11.96
C LYS A 644 -38.44 14.12 11.61
N SER A 645 -38.95 15.16 10.92
CA SER A 645 -40.35 15.23 10.49
C SER A 645 -40.76 13.96 9.72
N PRO A 646 -41.89 13.31 10.05
CA PRO A 646 -42.30 12.08 9.37
C PRO A 646 -42.42 12.24 7.85
N GLY A 647 -41.90 11.27 7.10
CA GLY A 647 -41.88 11.28 5.64
C GLY A 647 -40.45 11.33 5.08
N ILE A 648 -40.20 12.19 4.08
CA ILE A 648 -38.92 12.28 3.36
C ILE A 648 -37.74 12.51 4.31
N GLU A 649 -37.89 13.42 5.27
CA GLU A 649 -36.78 13.86 6.15
C GLU A 649 -36.18 12.72 6.99
N GLN A 650 -36.94 11.66 7.29
CA GLN A 650 -36.44 10.50 8.06
C GLN A 650 -35.67 9.48 7.19
N ASN A 651 -35.63 9.67 5.87
CA ASN A 651 -35.26 8.62 4.90
C ASN A 651 -34.09 9.01 3.98
N TRP A 652 -33.13 9.81 4.44
CA TRP A 652 -31.92 10.18 3.68
C TRP A 652 -30.69 9.32 4.01
N GLY A 653 -30.80 8.46 5.02
CA GLY A 653 -29.72 7.64 5.55
C GLY A 653 -29.16 6.64 4.55
N LEU A 654 -27.84 6.49 4.58
CA LEU A 654 -27.11 5.38 3.99
C LEU A 654 -27.27 4.10 4.83
N PHE A 655 -27.41 4.26 6.14
CA PHE A 655 -27.59 3.19 7.12
C PHE A 655 -28.83 3.41 7.98
N TYR A 656 -29.37 2.31 8.49
CA TYR A 656 -30.30 2.35 9.62
C TYR A 656 -29.53 2.58 10.92
N PRO A 657 -30.18 3.05 11.99
CA PRO A 657 -29.57 3.21 13.31
C PRO A 657 -28.98 1.93 13.92
N ASN A 658 -29.32 0.75 13.40
CA ASN A 658 -28.70 -0.53 13.78
C ASN A 658 -27.42 -0.86 12.98
N GLU A 659 -26.84 0.14 12.30
CA GLU A 659 -25.62 0.06 11.47
C GLU A 659 -25.76 -0.85 10.23
N GLN A 660 -26.97 -1.32 9.92
CA GLN A 660 -27.23 -2.05 8.67
C GLN A 660 -27.44 -1.07 7.51
N PRO A 661 -26.89 -1.35 6.32
CA PRO A 661 -27.10 -0.49 5.16
C PRO A 661 -28.57 -0.46 4.74
N VAL A 662 -29.09 0.70 4.38
CA VAL A 662 -30.43 0.83 3.75
C VAL A 662 -30.39 0.24 2.33
N TYR A 663 -29.27 0.40 1.65
CA TYR A 663 -28.94 -0.16 0.35
C TYR A 663 -27.43 -0.38 0.23
N SER A 664 -27.00 -1.25 -0.69
CA SER A 664 -25.57 -1.47 -0.93
C SER A 664 -24.94 -0.21 -1.51
N ILE A 665 -23.93 0.31 -0.82
CA ILE A 665 -23.17 1.50 -1.23
C ILE A 665 -21.67 1.20 -1.09
N ASN A 666 -20.88 1.63 -2.06
CA ASN A 666 -19.43 1.48 -2.03
C ASN A 666 -18.76 2.85 -2.10
N PHE A 667 -18.13 3.24 -1.00
CA PHE A 667 -17.36 4.49 -0.85
C PHE A 667 -15.95 4.40 -1.44
N THR A 668 -15.50 3.19 -1.77
CA THR A 668 -14.40 3.03 -2.69
C THR A 668 -14.99 3.10 -4.10
N VAL A 669 -14.54 4.06 -4.91
CA VAL A 669 -14.57 3.83 -6.37
C VAL A 669 -13.97 2.45 -6.54
N GLN A 670 -14.69 1.52 -7.17
CA GLN A 670 -14.24 0.14 -7.25
C GLN A 670 -12.96 0.12 -8.09
N SER A 671 -11.82 0.34 -7.41
CA SER A 671 -10.51 0.29 -8.01
C SER A 671 -10.39 -1.13 -8.50
N ILE A 672 -10.12 -1.28 -9.79
CA ILE A 672 -9.80 -2.59 -10.33
C ILE A 672 -8.70 -3.21 -9.45
N GLY A 673 -8.84 -4.49 -9.11
CA GLY A 673 -7.75 -5.20 -8.48
C GLY A 673 -6.66 -5.51 -9.49
N VAL A 674 -5.47 -5.86 -9.02
CA VAL A 674 -4.41 -6.39 -9.90
C VAL A 674 -3.84 -7.65 -9.28
N CYS A 675 -3.66 -8.70 -10.09
CA CYS A 675 -3.02 -9.94 -9.66
C CYS A 675 -1.52 -9.75 -9.52
N TYR A 676 -0.98 -10.10 -8.35
CA TYR A 676 0.46 -10.10 -8.12
C TYR A 676 1.02 -11.52 -8.39
N GLY A 677 1.41 -11.72 -9.64
CA GLY A 677 2.20 -12.88 -10.07
C GLY A 677 3.64 -12.80 -9.53
N MET A 678 4.17 -13.94 -9.09
CA MET A 678 5.49 -14.06 -8.45
C MET A 678 6.42 -15.02 -9.18
N LEU A 679 6.06 -15.52 -10.37
CA LEU A 679 6.88 -16.43 -11.16
C LEU A 679 7.90 -15.64 -12.02
N GLY A 680 8.78 -14.90 -11.35
CA GLY A 680 9.92 -14.25 -12.00
C GLY A 680 11.13 -14.15 -11.07
N ASN A 681 12.33 -14.28 -11.62
CA ASN A 681 13.57 -14.19 -10.82
C ASN A 681 14.16 -12.77 -10.73
N ASN A 682 13.49 -11.81 -11.36
CA ASN A 682 13.90 -10.41 -11.48
C ASN A 682 12.86 -9.43 -10.93
N LEU A 683 11.80 -9.91 -10.28
CA LEU A 683 10.71 -9.08 -9.77
C LEU A 683 11.17 -8.22 -8.57
N PRO A 684 10.56 -7.04 -8.36
CA PRO A 684 10.86 -6.20 -7.20
C PRO A 684 10.57 -6.91 -5.87
N PRO A 685 11.21 -6.47 -4.77
CA PRO A 685 10.81 -6.88 -3.42
C PRO A 685 9.33 -6.57 -3.14
N THR A 686 8.64 -7.44 -2.42
CA THR A 686 7.20 -7.36 -2.15
C THR A 686 6.76 -6.02 -1.53
N SER A 687 7.62 -5.40 -0.71
CA SER A 687 7.37 -4.06 -0.15
C SER A 687 7.31 -2.96 -1.23
N SER A 688 8.16 -3.06 -2.25
CA SER A 688 8.14 -2.15 -3.40
C SER A 688 6.91 -2.38 -4.25
N VAL A 689 6.47 -3.64 -4.39
CA VAL A 689 5.22 -3.97 -5.08
C VAL A 689 4.02 -3.36 -4.36
N VAL A 690 3.89 -3.55 -3.04
CA VAL A 690 2.81 -2.93 -2.24
C VAL A 690 2.85 -1.40 -2.33
N ASN A 691 4.04 -0.79 -2.34
CA ASN A 691 4.17 0.65 -2.56
C ASN A 691 3.74 1.07 -3.96
N LEU A 692 4.03 0.26 -4.98
CA LEU A 692 3.58 0.51 -6.35
C LEU A 692 2.05 0.45 -6.44
N TYR A 693 1.40 -0.56 -5.82
CA TYR A 693 -0.06 -0.62 -5.70
C TYR A 693 -0.63 0.66 -5.09
N LYS A 694 -0.11 1.10 -3.93
CA LYS A 694 -0.54 2.35 -3.27
C LYS A 694 -0.32 3.57 -4.14
N SER A 695 0.84 3.69 -4.78
CA SER A 695 1.18 4.84 -5.65
C SER A 695 0.28 4.95 -6.88
N LYS A 696 -0.31 3.83 -7.31
CA LYS A 696 -1.23 3.74 -8.44
C LYS A 696 -2.70 3.76 -8.00
N GLY A 697 -3.00 3.87 -6.71
CA GLY A 697 -4.37 3.84 -6.20
C GLY A 697 -5.04 2.47 -6.33
N ILE A 698 -4.28 1.39 -6.51
CA ILE A 698 -4.82 0.03 -6.66
C ILE A 698 -5.15 -0.50 -5.26
N GLY A 699 -6.45 -0.58 -4.95
CA GLY A 699 -6.97 -0.96 -3.64
C GLY A 699 -7.16 -2.46 -3.41
N ALA A 700 -6.91 -3.31 -4.41
CA ALA A 700 -7.10 -4.76 -4.29
C ALA A 700 -6.02 -5.59 -4.98
N MET A 701 -5.62 -6.70 -4.36
CA MET A 701 -4.58 -7.61 -4.81
C MET A 701 -5.05 -9.06 -4.76
N ARG A 702 -4.62 -9.88 -5.72
CA ARG A 702 -4.71 -11.35 -5.65
C ARG A 702 -3.31 -11.96 -5.63
N ILE A 703 -3.07 -12.92 -4.74
CA ILE A 703 -1.87 -13.74 -4.69
C ILE A 703 -2.22 -15.23 -4.78
N TYR A 704 -1.40 -16.00 -5.50
CA TYR A 704 -1.68 -17.40 -5.87
C TYR A 704 -1.28 -18.44 -4.82
N SER A 705 -0.67 -17.99 -3.73
CA SER A 705 -0.38 -18.77 -2.54
C SER A 705 -0.07 -17.81 -1.37
N PRO A 706 -0.21 -18.22 -0.11
CA PRO A 706 0.26 -17.43 1.02
C PRO A 706 1.77 -17.20 0.92
N ASP A 707 2.17 -15.96 0.69
CA ASP A 707 3.58 -15.54 0.71
C ASP A 707 3.84 -14.66 1.92
N ALA A 708 4.75 -15.09 2.79
CA ALA A 708 5.01 -14.42 4.06
C ALA A 708 5.53 -12.99 3.87
N ALA A 709 6.37 -12.76 2.86
CA ALA A 709 6.93 -11.44 2.58
C ALA A 709 5.85 -10.46 2.08
N THR A 710 4.91 -10.93 1.26
CA THR A 710 3.78 -10.14 0.76
C THR A 710 2.76 -9.87 1.85
N LEU A 711 2.38 -10.89 2.63
CA LEU A 711 1.48 -10.73 3.77
C LEU A 711 2.05 -9.76 4.82
N GLN A 712 3.37 -9.76 5.02
CA GLN A 712 4.02 -8.80 5.89
C GLN A 712 4.00 -7.38 5.28
N ALA A 713 4.29 -7.23 3.99
CA ALA A 713 4.27 -5.94 3.30
C ALA A 713 2.87 -5.32 3.23
N LEU A 714 1.82 -6.13 3.17
CA LEU A 714 0.43 -5.70 3.13
C LEU A 714 -0.08 -5.15 4.47
N LYS A 715 0.62 -5.39 5.59
CA LYS A 715 0.18 -4.92 6.90
C LYS A 715 0.01 -3.40 6.95
N GLY A 716 -1.20 -2.94 7.27
CA GLY A 716 -1.55 -1.51 7.32
C GLY A 716 -1.64 -0.81 5.96
N SER A 717 -1.61 -1.57 4.85
CA SER A 717 -1.72 -0.99 3.49
C SER A 717 -3.15 -0.65 3.07
N ASN A 718 -4.15 -1.23 3.74
CA ASN A 718 -5.57 -1.22 3.36
C ASN A 718 -5.89 -1.83 1.98
N ILE A 719 -4.93 -2.50 1.34
CA ILE A 719 -5.18 -3.24 0.10
C ILE A 719 -5.95 -4.52 0.42
N GLN A 720 -7.13 -4.68 -0.18
CA GLN A 720 -7.97 -5.87 -0.04
C GLN A 720 -7.31 -7.08 -0.70
N LEU A 721 -7.27 -8.23 -0.03
CA LEU A 721 -6.53 -9.40 -0.50
C LEU A 721 -7.44 -10.59 -0.84
N ILE A 722 -7.25 -11.13 -2.05
CA ILE A 722 -7.56 -12.51 -2.41
C ILE A 722 -6.29 -13.34 -2.20
N VAL A 723 -6.38 -14.38 -1.37
CA VAL A 723 -5.29 -15.36 -1.23
C VAL A 723 -5.80 -16.74 -1.62
N ASP A 724 -5.07 -17.37 -2.54
CA ASP A 724 -5.42 -18.71 -3.02
C ASP A 724 -4.90 -19.80 -2.08
N VAL A 725 -5.69 -20.87 -1.91
CA VAL A 725 -5.20 -22.15 -1.41
C VAL A 725 -4.56 -22.89 -2.60
N PRO A 726 -3.25 -23.21 -2.53
CA PRO A 726 -2.57 -23.90 -3.63
C PRO A 726 -3.23 -25.24 -4.00
N ASN A 727 -3.27 -25.55 -5.30
CA ASN A 727 -3.92 -26.78 -5.81
C ASN A 727 -3.36 -28.08 -5.18
N ASN A 728 -2.07 -28.10 -4.82
CA ASN A 728 -1.42 -29.23 -4.14
C ASN A 728 -1.85 -29.41 -2.67
N ASN A 729 -2.50 -28.43 -2.05
CA ASN A 729 -3.02 -28.53 -0.68
C ASN A 729 -4.49 -28.99 -0.62
N LEU A 730 -5.22 -29.00 -1.74
CA LEU A 730 -6.66 -29.27 -1.76
C LEU A 730 -7.03 -30.61 -1.12
N GLN A 731 -6.34 -31.70 -1.47
CA GLN A 731 -6.65 -33.03 -0.94
C GLN A 731 -6.47 -33.10 0.58
N SER A 732 -5.37 -32.52 1.10
CA SER A 732 -5.08 -32.51 2.53
C SER A 732 -6.12 -31.70 3.31
N ILE A 733 -6.47 -30.51 2.82
CA ILE A 733 -7.45 -29.62 3.47
C ILE A 733 -8.86 -30.21 3.37
N ALA A 734 -9.20 -30.87 2.26
CA ALA A 734 -10.47 -31.56 2.08
C ALA A 734 -10.65 -32.73 3.05
N SER A 735 -9.58 -33.47 3.33
CA SER A 735 -9.64 -34.73 4.08
C SER A 735 -9.47 -34.53 5.60
N ASP A 736 -8.95 -33.39 6.04
CA ASP A 736 -8.69 -33.11 7.45
C ASP A 736 -9.06 -31.66 7.85
N GLN A 737 -10.07 -31.54 8.72
CA GLN A 737 -10.51 -30.26 9.28
C GLN A 737 -9.41 -29.55 10.08
N SER A 738 -8.48 -30.30 10.68
CA SER A 738 -7.34 -29.75 11.42
C SER A 738 -6.32 -29.12 10.47
N ALA A 739 -6.12 -29.70 9.29
CA ALA A 739 -5.27 -29.11 8.25
C ALA A 739 -5.83 -27.76 7.77
N ALA A 740 -7.15 -27.67 7.59
CA ALA A 740 -7.82 -26.40 7.26
C ALA A 740 -7.68 -25.36 8.38
N ALA A 741 -7.87 -25.77 9.65
CA ALA A 741 -7.70 -24.90 10.81
C ALA A 741 -6.26 -24.37 10.93
N ASN A 742 -5.26 -25.23 10.73
CA ASN A 742 -3.86 -24.85 10.74
C ASN A 742 -3.51 -23.90 9.58
N TRP A 743 -4.07 -24.13 8.40
CA TRP A 743 -3.90 -23.24 7.25
C TRP A 743 -4.48 -21.85 7.54
N VAL A 744 -5.72 -21.76 8.04
CA VAL A 744 -6.36 -20.49 8.42
C VAL A 744 -5.59 -19.80 9.54
N LYS A 745 -5.16 -20.54 10.56
CA LYS A 745 -4.38 -19.98 11.67
C LYS A 745 -3.08 -19.35 11.19
N SER A 746 -2.34 -20.05 10.34
CA SER A 746 -0.99 -19.64 9.91
C SER A 746 -1.03 -18.54 8.85
N ASN A 747 -1.97 -18.62 7.91
CA ASN A 747 -1.97 -17.75 6.72
C ASN A 747 -2.97 -16.59 6.81
N VAL A 748 -3.95 -16.65 7.72
CA VAL A 748 -4.99 -15.63 7.87
C VAL A 748 -4.94 -15.02 9.27
N GLN A 749 -5.18 -15.82 10.32
CA GLN A 749 -5.29 -15.28 11.69
C GLN A 749 -4.00 -14.60 12.17
N ALA A 750 -2.84 -15.16 11.86
CA ALA A 750 -1.55 -14.58 12.23
C ALA A 750 -1.27 -13.19 11.61
N HIS A 751 -2.07 -12.78 10.61
CA HIS A 751 -1.87 -11.55 9.86
C HIS A 751 -2.99 -10.52 10.07
N ILE A 752 -4.08 -10.87 10.76
CA ILE A 752 -5.16 -9.95 11.14
C ILE A 752 -4.85 -9.27 12.48
N PRO A 753 -5.20 -7.98 12.68
CA PRO A 753 -5.92 -7.10 11.74
C PRO A 753 -5.03 -6.39 10.71
N GLY A 754 -3.74 -6.71 10.66
CA GLY A 754 -2.79 -6.02 9.78
C GLY A 754 -3.11 -6.13 8.29
N VAL A 755 -3.56 -7.30 7.81
CA VAL A 755 -3.89 -7.55 6.40
C VAL A 755 -5.40 -7.59 6.20
N SER A 756 -5.88 -6.88 5.17
CA SER A 756 -7.29 -6.78 4.81
C SER A 756 -7.73 -7.95 3.90
N PHE A 757 -7.83 -9.16 4.45
CA PHE A 757 -8.34 -10.32 3.70
C PHE A 757 -9.81 -10.11 3.30
N LYS A 758 -10.12 -10.44 2.04
CA LYS A 758 -11.47 -10.38 1.49
C LYS A 758 -11.97 -11.74 1.03
N TYR A 759 -11.14 -12.46 0.28
CA TYR A 759 -11.48 -13.78 -0.27
C TYR A 759 -10.39 -14.81 0.01
N ILE A 760 -10.81 -16.03 0.32
CA ILE A 760 -9.98 -17.23 0.18
C ILE A 760 -10.46 -17.99 -1.06
N ALA A 761 -9.60 -18.10 -2.08
CA ALA A 761 -9.89 -18.85 -3.29
C ALA A 761 -9.33 -20.27 -3.17
N VAL A 762 -10.20 -21.25 -2.96
CA VAL A 762 -9.81 -22.65 -2.76
C VAL A 762 -9.58 -23.31 -4.11
N GLY A 763 -8.33 -23.27 -4.56
CA GLY A 763 -7.89 -23.73 -5.87
C GLY A 763 -8.12 -22.73 -7.00
N ASN A 764 -7.29 -22.83 -8.04
CA ASN A 764 -7.36 -22.03 -9.27
C ASN A 764 -7.45 -22.94 -10.50
N GLU A 765 -8.53 -22.80 -11.27
CA GLU A 765 -8.83 -23.53 -12.51
C GLU A 765 -8.78 -25.06 -12.42
N VAL A 766 -9.15 -25.60 -11.26
CA VAL A 766 -9.13 -27.05 -10.99
C VAL A 766 -10.32 -27.78 -11.62
N ILE A 767 -11.37 -27.06 -11.98
CA ILE A 767 -12.64 -27.59 -12.45
C ILE A 767 -12.81 -27.28 -13.95
N PRO A 768 -13.07 -28.28 -14.81
CA PRO A 768 -13.09 -29.71 -14.52
C PRO A 768 -11.67 -30.31 -14.40
N GLY A 769 -11.48 -31.32 -13.56
CA GLY A 769 -10.16 -31.94 -13.35
C GLY A 769 -10.16 -33.05 -12.31
N ASN A 770 -9.05 -33.79 -12.22
CA ASN A 770 -8.89 -34.93 -11.31
C ASN A 770 -8.93 -34.53 -9.81
N GLN A 771 -8.59 -33.28 -9.48
CA GLN A 771 -8.64 -32.74 -8.13
C GLN A 771 -9.96 -32.00 -7.82
N ALA A 772 -10.89 -31.89 -8.78
CA ALA A 772 -12.17 -31.16 -8.63
C ALA A 772 -13.00 -31.67 -7.44
N GLN A 773 -12.95 -32.98 -7.18
CA GLN A 773 -13.62 -33.63 -6.04
C GLN A 773 -13.19 -33.10 -4.67
N TYR A 774 -11.99 -32.50 -4.55
CA TYR A 774 -11.48 -31.97 -3.29
C TYR A 774 -11.86 -30.51 -3.03
N VAL A 775 -12.32 -29.78 -4.06
CA VAL A 775 -12.57 -28.33 -3.95
C VAL A 775 -13.67 -28.03 -2.94
N LEU A 776 -14.86 -28.63 -3.08
CA LEU A 776 -15.98 -28.35 -2.17
C LEU A 776 -15.69 -28.76 -0.72
N PRO A 777 -15.19 -29.98 -0.42
CA PRO A 777 -14.84 -30.33 0.95
C PRO A 777 -13.77 -29.40 1.55
N ALA A 778 -12.77 -28.98 0.77
CA ALA A 778 -11.77 -28.01 1.24
C ALA A 778 -12.39 -26.64 1.53
N MET A 779 -13.29 -26.14 0.67
CA MET A 779 -14.04 -24.91 0.92
C MET A 779 -14.85 -24.97 2.21
N GLN A 780 -15.54 -26.10 2.46
CA GLN A 780 -16.31 -26.31 3.68
C GLN A 780 -15.41 -26.29 4.92
N ASN A 781 -14.27 -26.98 4.88
CA ASN A 781 -13.35 -27.04 6.01
C ASN A 781 -12.69 -25.67 6.30
N ILE A 782 -12.32 -24.91 5.26
CA ILE A 782 -11.79 -23.54 5.41
C ILE A 782 -12.87 -22.59 5.97
N TYR A 783 -14.11 -22.68 5.47
CA TYR A 783 -15.22 -21.89 5.98
C TYR A 783 -15.51 -22.19 7.46
N ASN A 784 -15.51 -23.47 7.85
CA ASN A 784 -15.68 -23.87 9.24
C ASN A 784 -14.56 -23.27 10.12
N ALA A 785 -13.31 -23.35 9.68
CA ALA A 785 -12.16 -22.78 10.40
C ALA A 785 -12.27 -21.25 10.55
N LEU A 786 -12.65 -20.53 9.50
CA LEU A 786 -12.92 -19.08 9.57
C LEU A 786 -14.10 -18.76 10.48
N SER A 787 -15.16 -19.57 10.45
CA SER A 787 -16.32 -19.40 11.32
C SER A 787 -15.96 -19.61 12.79
N SER A 788 -15.16 -20.63 13.12
CA SER A 788 -14.65 -20.85 14.48
C SER A 788 -13.74 -19.72 14.95
N ALA A 789 -13.07 -19.04 14.03
CA ALA A 789 -12.24 -17.86 14.31
C ALA A 789 -13.03 -16.54 14.39
N GLY A 790 -14.35 -16.55 14.12
CA GLY A 790 -15.17 -15.33 14.06
C GLY A 790 -14.95 -14.47 12.81
N LEU A 791 -14.34 -15.03 11.76
CA LEU A 791 -13.92 -14.31 10.55
C LEU A 791 -14.83 -14.53 9.33
N SER A 792 -15.80 -15.46 9.39
CA SER A 792 -16.67 -15.81 8.26
C SER A 792 -17.62 -14.67 7.81
N GLY A 793 -17.87 -13.68 8.69
CA GLY A 793 -18.56 -12.45 8.34
C GLY A 793 -17.74 -11.54 7.43
N GLN A 794 -16.42 -11.50 7.65
CA GLN A 794 -15.46 -10.60 6.99
C GLN A 794 -14.83 -11.23 5.74
N ILE A 795 -14.49 -12.52 5.78
CA ILE A 795 -13.73 -13.20 4.74
C ILE A 795 -14.61 -14.27 4.08
N LYS A 796 -14.86 -14.14 2.77
CA LYS A 796 -15.67 -15.11 2.03
C LYS A 796 -14.79 -16.21 1.43
N VAL A 797 -15.31 -17.43 1.41
CA VAL A 797 -14.63 -18.60 0.83
C VAL A 797 -15.26 -18.92 -0.52
N SER A 798 -14.43 -19.02 -1.55
CA SER A 798 -14.84 -19.37 -2.90
C SER A 798 -13.83 -20.30 -3.55
N THR A 799 -13.98 -20.57 -4.85
CA THR A 799 -13.00 -21.21 -5.72
C THR A 799 -12.88 -20.39 -7.00
N SER A 800 -11.71 -20.39 -7.64
CA SER A 800 -11.50 -19.72 -8.91
C SER A 800 -11.57 -20.73 -10.07
N VAL A 801 -12.42 -20.47 -11.05
CA VAL A 801 -12.59 -21.31 -12.24
C VAL A 801 -12.24 -20.55 -13.52
N SER A 802 -11.86 -21.27 -14.58
CA SER A 802 -11.70 -20.65 -15.90
C SER A 802 -13.06 -20.45 -16.57
N GLN A 803 -13.15 -19.53 -17.53
CA GLN A 803 -14.34 -19.42 -18.40
C GLN A 803 -14.66 -20.73 -19.19
N GLY A 804 -13.71 -21.68 -19.25
CA GLY A 804 -13.87 -22.97 -19.93
C GLY A 804 -14.85 -23.93 -19.24
N VAL A 805 -15.35 -23.60 -18.04
CA VAL A 805 -16.42 -24.38 -17.40
C VAL A 805 -17.77 -24.26 -18.11
N LEU A 806 -17.93 -23.29 -19.01
CA LEU A 806 -19.13 -23.14 -19.83
C LEU A 806 -19.14 -24.16 -20.97
N GLY A 807 -20.22 -24.94 -21.07
CA GLY A 807 -20.49 -25.79 -22.24
C GLY A 807 -21.25 -25.05 -23.32
N SER A 808 -22.26 -24.28 -22.92
CA SER A 808 -23.00 -23.35 -23.79
C SER A 808 -22.76 -21.93 -23.31
N SER A 809 -22.43 -21.02 -24.23
CA SER A 809 -22.14 -19.61 -23.91
C SER A 809 -22.71 -18.61 -24.93
N TYR A 810 -23.33 -19.09 -26.02
CA TYR A 810 -23.90 -18.25 -27.06
C TYR A 810 -25.37 -18.61 -27.40
N PRO A 811 -26.27 -17.62 -27.48
CA PRO A 811 -26.11 -16.28 -26.90
C PRO A 811 -25.92 -16.36 -25.36
N PRO A 812 -25.48 -15.29 -24.68
CA PRO A 812 -25.15 -15.35 -23.26
C PRO A 812 -26.25 -15.92 -22.34
N SER A 813 -27.53 -15.67 -22.62
CA SER A 813 -28.67 -16.25 -21.89
C SER A 813 -28.72 -17.79 -21.94
N ASN A 814 -28.10 -18.40 -22.94
CA ASN A 814 -27.95 -19.85 -23.05
C ASN A 814 -26.79 -20.40 -22.20
N GLY A 815 -26.02 -19.53 -21.54
CA GLY A 815 -24.99 -19.86 -20.57
C GLY A 815 -25.34 -21.06 -19.70
N ALA A 816 -24.54 -22.12 -19.75
CA ALA A 816 -24.70 -23.34 -18.95
C ALA A 816 -23.34 -23.99 -18.73
N PHE A 817 -23.10 -24.53 -17.53
CA PHE A 817 -21.90 -25.32 -17.26
C PHE A 817 -21.86 -26.57 -18.16
N SER A 818 -20.65 -26.95 -18.57
CA SER A 818 -20.44 -28.19 -19.31
C SER A 818 -20.85 -29.41 -18.46
N SER A 819 -21.13 -30.55 -19.10
CA SER A 819 -21.43 -31.79 -18.39
C SER A 819 -20.36 -32.16 -17.36
N ASP A 820 -19.11 -31.89 -17.71
CA ASP A 820 -17.92 -32.28 -16.94
C ASP A 820 -17.74 -31.38 -15.71
N ALA A 821 -18.14 -30.11 -15.81
CA ALA A 821 -18.06 -29.16 -14.70
C ALA A 821 -19.33 -29.17 -13.82
N ALA A 822 -20.51 -29.41 -14.40
CA ALA A 822 -21.80 -29.24 -13.74
C ALA A 822 -21.96 -30.11 -12.48
N SER A 823 -21.45 -31.34 -12.49
CA SER A 823 -21.53 -32.27 -11.35
C SER A 823 -20.78 -31.75 -10.11
N THR A 824 -19.69 -31.01 -10.31
CA THR A 824 -18.89 -30.42 -9.23
C THR A 824 -19.38 -29.01 -8.88
N LEU A 825 -19.71 -28.19 -9.89
CA LEU A 825 -20.11 -26.81 -9.68
C LEU A 825 -21.51 -26.67 -9.08
N GLY A 826 -22.47 -27.55 -9.37
CA GLY A 826 -23.81 -27.47 -8.78
C GLY A 826 -23.78 -27.38 -7.25
N PRO A 827 -23.15 -28.36 -6.56
CA PRO A 827 -22.97 -28.30 -5.11
C PRO A 827 -22.15 -27.09 -4.60
N ILE A 828 -21.13 -26.65 -5.34
CA ILE A 828 -20.35 -25.44 -4.98
C ILE A 828 -21.22 -24.20 -5.06
N VAL A 829 -22.03 -24.05 -6.10
CA VAL A 829 -22.95 -22.92 -6.28
C VAL A 829 -23.96 -22.85 -5.15
N GLN A 830 -24.48 -23.99 -4.69
CA GLN A 830 -25.36 -24.05 -3.52
C GLN A 830 -24.64 -23.61 -2.23
N PHE A 831 -23.39 -24.03 -2.04
CA PHE A 831 -22.57 -23.59 -0.91
C PHE A 831 -22.32 -22.07 -0.94
N LEU A 832 -21.97 -21.52 -2.10
CA LEU A 832 -21.77 -20.08 -2.29
C LEU A 832 -23.05 -19.29 -2.02
N ALA A 833 -24.19 -19.75 -2.55
CA ALA A 833 -25.51 -19.15 -2.31
C ALA A 833 -25.88 -19.12 -0.82
N LYS A 834 -25.55 -20.19 -0.08
CA LYS A 834 -25.82 -20.32 1.36
C LYS A 834 -24.91 -19.41 2.20
N THR A 835 -23.67 -19.21 1.78
CA THR A 835 -22.66 -18.44 2.53
C THR A 835 -22.57 -16.97 2.12
N GLY A 836 -23.32 -16.58 1.07
CA GLY A 836 -23.28 -15.23 0.49
C GLY A 836 -21.94 -14.92 -0.17
N ALA A 837 -21.22 -15.94 -0.63
CA ALA A 837 -19.94 -15.78 -1.32
C ALA A 837 -20.13 -15.73 -2.84
N PRO A 838 -19.29 -14.97 -3.58
CA PRO A 838 -19.31 -14.98 -5.05
C PRO A 838 -18.62 -16.21 -5.61
N LEU A 839 -18.81 -16.51 -6.90
CA LEU A 839 -17.93 -17.36 -7.68
C LEU A 839 -16.79 -16.51 -8.27
N LEU A 840 -15.54 -16.91 -8.07
CA LEU A 840 -14.39 -16.28 -8.72
C LEU A 840 -14.17 -16.92 -10.10
N VAL A 841 -14.02 -16.09 -11.14
CA VAL A 841 -13.85 -16.58 -12.51
C VAL A 841 -12.73 -15.84 -13.24
N ASN A 842 -11.84 -16.57 -13.89
CA ASN A 842 -10.84 -16.02 -14.79
C ASN A 842 -11.46 -15.86 -16.20
N VAL A 843 -11.59 -14.62 -16.65
CA VAL A 843 -12.30 -14.24 -17.88
C VAL A 843 -11.34 -13.57 -18.85
N TYR A 844 -11.11 -14.21 -19.99
CA TYR A 844 -10.11 -13.79 -20.97
C TYR A 844 -10.72 -13.74 -22.38
N PRO A 845 -11.26 -12.57 -22.78
CA PRO A 845 -11.66 -12.29 -24.16
C PRO A 845 -10.56 -12.57 -25.19
N TYR A 846 -9.28 -12.38 -24.81
CA TYR A 846 -8.12 -12.72 -25.64
C TYR A 846 -8.17 -14.17 -26.15
N PHE A 847 -8.34 -15.15 -25.26
CA PHE A 847 -8.37 -16.57 -25.64
C PHE A 847 -9.57 -16.91 -26.52
N SER A 848 -10.73 -16.31 -26.24
CA SER A 848 -11.92 -16.46 -27.09
C SER A 848 -11.67 -15.92 -28.50
N TYR A 849 -11.05 -14.74 -28.61
CA TYR A 849 -10.70 -14.11 -29.88
C TYR A 849 -9.69 -14.94 -30.69
N VAL A 850 -8.52 -15.28 -30.12
CA VAL A 850 -7.45 -15.96 -30.88
C VAL A 850 -7.88 -17.36 -31.36
N ASN A 851 -8.73 -18.05 -30.60
CA ASN A 851 -9.26 -19.35 -30.98
C ASN A 851 -10.40 -19.28 -32.00
N ASN A 852 -10.98 -18.09 -32.26
CA ASN A 852 -12.17 -17.92 -33.08
C ASN A 852 -12.13 -16.67 -33.97
N GLN A 853 -10.96 -16.27 -34.51
CA GLN A 853 -10.77 -15.01 -35.25
C GLN A 853 -11.70 -14.85 -36.49
N GLY A 854 -12.24 -15.95 -37.03
CA GLY A 854 -13.25 -15.90 -38.10
C GLY A 854 -14.62 -15.39 -37.64
N SER A 855 -14.98 -15.63 -36.38
CA SER A 855 -16.30 -15.36 -35.80
C SER A 855 -16.29 -14.21 -34.78
N ILE A 856 -15.17 -14.01 -34.08
CA ILE A 856 -15.00 -12.97 -33.06
C ILE A 856 -14.08 -11.89 -33.63
N LYS A 857 -14.61 -10.68 -33.77
CA LYS A 857 -13.84 -9.51 -34.21
C LYS A 857 -13.06 -8.91 -33.04
N ILE A 858 -11.90 -8.32 -33.36
CA ILE A 858 -10.99 -7.81 -32.33
C ILE A 858 -11.58 -6.59 -31.59
N ASP A 859 -12.37 -5.77 -32.27
CA ASP A 859 -13.07 -4.62 -31.69
C ASP A 859 -14.09 -5.05 -30.63
N TYR A 860 -14.78 -6.17 -30.85
CA TYR A 860 -15.66 -6.79 -29.85
C TYR A 860 -14.87 -7.26 -28.62
N ALA A 861 -13.67 -7.80 -28.81
CA ALA A 861 -12.81 -8.27 -27.71
C ALA A 861 -12.13 -7.13 -26.93
N LEU A 862 -11.87 -5.99 -27.58
CA LEU A 862 -11.16 -4.83 -27.03
C LEU A 862 -12.08 -3.71 -26.52
N PHE A 863 -13.39 -3.94 -26.39
CA PHE A 863 -14.39 -2.94 -25.99
C PHE A 863 -14.52 -1.75 -26.96
N THR A 864 -14.17 -1.92 -28.23
CA THR A 864 -14.17 -0.84 -29.24
C THR A 864 -15.20 -1.01 -30.34
N SER A 865 -16.08 -2.01 -30.24
CA SER A 865 -17.19 -2.18 -31.20
C SER A 865 -18.07 -0.92 -31.24
N PRO A 866 -18.43 -0.41 -32.44
CA PRO A 866 -19.23 0.81 -32.58
C PRO A 866 -20.69 0.66 -32.12
N GLY A 867 -21.13 -0.56 -31.81
CA GLY A 867 -22.47 -0.83 -31.31
C GLY A 867 -22.66 -2.29 -30.87
N THR A 868 -23.91 -2.67 -30.61
CA THR A 868 -24.26 -4.04 -30.20
C THR A 868 -23.81 -5.06 -31.23
N VAL A 869 -23.00 -6.03 -30.79
CA VAL A 869 -22.52 -7.15 -31.62
C VAL A 869 -23.44 -8.36 -31.48
N VAL A 870 -23.87 -8.65 -30.25
CA VAL A 870 -24.81 -9.75 -29.97
C VAL A 870 -26.05 -9.17 -29.30
N GLN A 871 -27.20 -9.35 -29.93
CA GLN A 871 -28.50 -9.07 -29.32
C GLN A 871 -29.12 -10.37 -28.80
N ASP A 872 -29.40 -10.43 -27.51
CA ASP A 872 -29.90 -11.60 -26.80
C ASP A 872 -31.15 -11.22 -26.00
N GLY A 873 -32.31 -11.34 -26.64
CA GLY A 873 -33.56 -10.81 -26.11
C GLY A 873 -33.44 -9.31 -25.85
N GLN A 874 -33.61 -8.89 -24.58
CA GLN A 874 -33.50 -7.49 -24.16
C GLN A 874 -32.06 -7.02 -23.91
N TYR A 875 -31.07 -7.93 -23.91
CA TYR A 875 -29.69 -7.61 -23.61
C TYR A 875 -28.87 -7.40 -24.89
N GLY A 876 -28.27 -6.23 -25.03
CA GLY A 876 -27.33 -5.93 -26.12
C GLY A 876 -25.89 -5.97 -25.61
N TYR A 877 -25.07 -6.86 -26.18
CA TYR A 877 -23.65 -6.99 -25.84
C TYR A 877 -22.79 -6.28 -26.88
N GLN A 878 -22.17 -5.17 -26.47
CA GLN A 878 -21.22 -4.41 -27.28
C GLN A 878 -19.79 -4.96 -27.16
N ASN A 879 -19.45 -5.65 -26.07
CA ASN A 879 -18.13 -6.20 -25.82
C ASN A 879 -18.21 -7.67 -25.38
N LEU A 880 -17.13 -8.41 -25.64
CA LEU A 880 -17.05 -9.85 -25.40
C LEU A 880 -16.96 -10.19 -23.91
N PHE A 881 -16.35 -9.31 -23.11
CA PHE A 881 -16.26 -9.48 -21.66
C PHE A 881 -17.65 -9.64 -21.04
N ASP A 882 -18.57 -8.72 -21.36
CA ASP A 882 -19.95 -8.75 -20.87
C ASP A 882 -20.67 -10.04 -21.26
N ALA A 883 -20.50 -10.46 -22.52
CA ALA A 883 -21.13 -11.67 -23.02
C ALA A 883 -20.65 -12.94 -22.29
N ILE A 884 -19.36 -13.02 -21.94
CA ILE A 884 -18.81 -14.15 -21.19
C ILE A 884 -19.31 -14.11 -19.74
N VAL A 885 -19.27 -12.95 -19.09
CA VAL A 885 -19.72 -12.78 -17.71
C VAL A 885 -21.22 -13.08 -17.56
N ASP A 886 -22.04 -12.64 -18.51
CA ASP A 886 -23.48 -12.93 -18.46
C ASP A 886 -23.83 -14.38 -18.81
N ALA A 887 -23.01 -15.06 -19.61
CA ALA A 887 -23.09 -16.50 -19.78
C ALA A 887 -22.82 -17.25 -18.46
N LEU A 888 -21.87 -16.78 -17.65
CA LEU A 888 -21.62 -17.33 -16.31
C LEU A 888 -22.81 -17.08 -15.37
N TYR A 889 -23.39 -15.87 -15.38
CA TYR A 889 -24.61 -15.59 -14.60
C TYR A 889 -25.79 -16.46 -15.01
N ALA A 890 -25.98 -16.71 -16.31
CA ALA A 890 -27.01 -17.63 -16.80
C ALA A 890 -26.75 -19.08 -16.35
N ALA A 891 -25.49 -19.53 -16.37
CA ALA A 891 -25.11 -20.86 -15.89
C ALA A 891 -25.34 -21.01 -14.38
N LEU A 892 -24.95 -20.01 -13.57
CA LEU A 892 -25.19 -19.96 -12.13
C LEU A 892 -26.67 -20.06 -11.80
N GLN A 893 -27.52 -19.32 -12.53
CA GLN A 893 -28.96 -19.39 -12.35
C GLN A 893 -29.51 -20.80 -12.63
N LYS A 894 -29.06 -21.46 -13.70
CA LYS A 894 -29.47 -22.84 -14.03
C LYS A 894 -28.98 -23.86 -12.99
N ALA A 895 -27.86 -23.59 -12.35
CA ALA A 895 -27.33 -24.39 -11.24
C ALA A 895 -27.98 -24.07 -9.87
N GLY A 896 -28.97 -23.17 -9.82
CA GLY A 896 -29.70 -22.81 -8.60
C GLY A 896 -29.06 -21.68 -7.77
N GLY A 897 -28.05 -20.99 -8.28
CA GLY A 897 -27.38 -19.86 -7.61
C GLY A 897 -27.75 -18.50 -8.19
N SER A 898 -29.04 -18.18 -8.29
CA SER A 898 -29.49 -16.89 -8.84
C SER A 898 -29.02 -15.66 -8.05
N ASN A 899 -28.68 -15.86 -6.77
CA ASN A 899 -28.12 -14.87 -5.85
C ASN A 899 -26.58 -14.91 -5.74
N VAL A 900 -25.91 -15.81 -6.46
CA VAL A 900 -24.44 -15.89 -6.46
C VAL A 900 -23.90 -14.85 -7.43
N ASN A 901 -23.07 -13.94 -6.92
CA ASN A 901 -22.38 -12.94 -7.73
C ASN A 901 -21.13 -13.54 -8.40
N VAL A 902 -20.65 -12.89 -9.45
CA VAL A 902 -19.37 -13.19 -10.09
C VAL A 902 -18.34 -12.13 -9.69
N VAL A 903 -17.16 -12.58 -9.26
CA VAL A 903 -15.94 -11.76 -9.19
C VAL A 903 -15.05 -12.21 -10.33
N VAL A 904 -14.64 -11.30 -11.21
CA VAL A 904 -13.68 -11.62 -12.26
C VAL A 904 -12.28 -11.60 -11.64
N SER A 905 -11.80 -12.78 -11.25
CA SER A 905 -10.58 -12.93 -10.46
C SER A 905 -9.29 -12.82 -11.28
N GLU A 906 -9.40 -12.86 -12.61
CA GLU A 906 -8.38 -12.52 -13.59
C GLU A 906 -9.01 -12.06 -14.89
N SER A 907 -8.43 -11.03 -15.51
CA SER A 907 -8.67 -10.66 -16.90
C SER A 907 -7.51 -9.83 -17.43
N GLY A 908 -7.16 -9.96 -18.70
CA GLY A 908 -6.05 -9.19 -19.26
C GLY A 908 -5.86 -9.41 -20.75
N TRP A 909 -4.76 -8.90 -21.27
CA TRP A 909 -4.33 -9.11 -22.64
C TRP A 909 -2.79 -9.07 -22.73
N PRO A 910 -2.14 -10.06 -23.38
CA PRO A 910 -0.68 -10.12 -23.45
C PRO A 910 -0.11 -9.05 -24.37
N SER A 911 1.02 -8.45 -23.97
CA SER A 911 1.68 -7.36 -24.71
C SER A 911 2.66 -7.83 -25.79
N ALA A 912 3.01 -9.12 -25.79
CA ALA A 912 3.91 -9.76 -26.75
C ALA A 912 3.76 -11.30 -26.75
N GLY A 913 4.49 -11.99 -27.63
CA GLY A 913 4.66 -13.44 -27.58
C GLY A 913 3.57 -14.28 -28.27
N GLY A 914 2.60 -13.66 -28.95
CA GLY A 914 1.50 -14.37 -29.63
C GLY A 914 0.70 -13.52 -30.61
N THR A 915 -0.36 -14.12 -31.17
CA THR A 915 -1.26 -13.48 -32.15
C THR A 915 -2.01 -12.31 -31.53
N GLU A 916 -1.92 -11.12 -32.15
CA GLU A 916 -2.52 -9.86 -31.64
C GLU A 916 -2.10 -9.48 -30.20
N ALA A 917 -1.05 -10.12 -29.69
CA ALA A 917 -0.41 -9.79 -28.42
C ALA A 917 0.55 -8.63 -28.66
N THR A 918 0.04 -7.40 -28.51
CA THR A 918 0.79 -6.17 -28.73
C THR A 918 0.60 -5.22 -27.56
N VAL A 919 1.61 -4.38 -27.29
CA VAL A 919 1.54 -3.30 -26.30
C VAL A 919 0.28 -2.43 -26.49
N SER A 920 -0.06 -2.10 -27.75
CA SER A 920 -1.24 -1.30 -28.08
C SER A 920 -2.54 -2.01 -27.68
N ASN A 921 -2.73 -3.27 -28.09
CA ASN A 921 -3.94 -4.02 -27.75
C ASN A 921 -4.05 -4.27 -26.25
N ALA A 922 -2.92 -4.55 -25.58
CA ALA A 922 -2.87 -4.74 -24.13
C ALA A 922 -3.25 -3.47 -23.36
N GLN A 923 -2.76 -2.31 -23.80
CA GLN A 923 -3.17 -1.02 -23.26
C GLN A 923 -4.67 -0.76 -23.49
N THR A 924 -5.15 -0.94 -24.73
CA THR A 924 -6.57 -0.73 -25.08
C THR A 924 -7.48 -1.61 -24.24
N TYR A 925 -7.19 -2.91 -24.15
CA TYR A 925 -7.99 -3.85 -23.38
C TYR A 925 -8.05 -3.46 -21.90
N ASN A 926 -6.90 -3.34 -21.24
CA ASN A 926 -6.85 -3.11 -19.80
C ASN A 926 -7.40 -1.73 -19.42
N GLN A 927 -7.13 -0.68 -20.21
CA GLN A 927 -7.67 0.65 -19.95
C GLN A 927 -9.20 0.68 -20.13
N ASN A 928 -9.72 -0.01 -21.14
CA ASN A 928 -11.17 -0.08 -21.36
C ASN A 928 -11.86 -0.94 -20.33
N LEU A 929 -11.22 -2.02 -19.87
CA LEU A 929 -11.71 -2.83 -18.76
C LEU A 929 -11.90 -1.97 -17.50
N ILE A 930 -10.89 -1.16 -17.12
CA ILE A 930 -10.98 -0.21 -15.99
C ILE A 930 -12.19 0.73 -16.15
N LYS A 931 -12.35 1.32 -17.34
CA LYS A 931 -13.46 2.25 -17.65
C LYS A 931 -14.83 1.58 -17.72
N HIS A 932 -14.87 0.26 -17.87
CA HIS A 932 -16.09 -0.50 -18.11
C HIS A 932 -16.66 -1.10 -16.83
N VAL A 933 -15.82 -1.72 -15.99
CA VAL A 933 -16.27 -2.58 -14.89
C VAL A 933 -17.16 -1.88 -13.84
N GLY A 934 -17.04 -0.56 -13.68
CA GLY A 934 -17.95 0.24 -12.82
C GLY A 934 -19.40 0.29 -13.31
N LYS A 935 -19.68 -0.04 -14.58
CA LYS A 935 -21.02 -0.03 -15.19
C LYS A 935 -21.75 -1.37 -15.04
N GLY A 936 -20.99 -2.45 -14.87
CA GLY A 936 -21.51 -3.82 -14.88
C GLY A 936 -21.75 -4.39 -16.28
N THR A 937 -22.55 -5.45 -16.33
CA THR A 937 -22.95 -6.11 -17.58
C THR A 937 -24.41 -5.81 -17.94
N PRO A 938 -24.86 -6.07 -19.17
CA PRO A 938 -26.27 -5.94 -19.55
C PRO A 938 -27.25 -6.69 -18.64
N ARG A 939 -26.94 -7.92 -18.21
CA ARG A 939 -27.79 -8.72 -17.32
C ARG A 939 -27.66 -8.33 -15.85
N LYS A 940 -26.48 -7.85 -15.44
CA LYS A 940 -26.18 -7.43 -14.07
C LYS A 940 -25.56 -6.01 -14.08
N PRO A 941 -26.38 -4.97 -14.28
CA PRO A 941 -25.90 -3.59 -14.20
C PRO A 941 -25.38 -3.26 -12.81
N GLY A 942 -24.36 -2.41 -12.75
CA GLY A 942 -23.67 -2.01 -11.53
C GLY A 942 -22.28 -2.66 -11.39
N PRO A 943 -21.41 -2.11 -10.53
CA PRO A 943 -19.98 -2.43 -10.54
C PRO A 943 -19.67 -3.93 -10.38
N ILE A 944 -18.76 -4.45 -11.22
CA ILE A 944 -18.27 -5.84 -11.15
C ILE A 944 -16.83 -5.84 -10.65
N GLU A 945 -16.62 -6.47 -9.51
CA GLU A 945 -15.28 -6.63 -8.98
C GLU A 945 -14.41 -7.46 -9.93
N THR A 946 -13.31 -6.85 -10.37
CA THR A 946 -12.46 -7.38 -11.44
C THR A 946 -10.99 -7.18 -11.10
N TYR A 947 -10.15 -8.17 -11.43
CA TYR A 947 -8.69 -8.12 -11.21
C TYR A 947 -7.96 -8.24 -12.55
N ILE A 948 -7.08 -7.28 -12.85
CA ILE A 948 -6.20 -7.36 -14.02
C ILE A 948 -5.11 -8.40 -13.79
N PHE A 949 -4.95 -9.32 -14.74
CA PHE A 949 -3.80 -10.19 -14.84
C PHE A 949 -2.80 -9.61 -15.86
N ALA A 950 -1.61 -9.14 -15.45
CA ALA A 950 -1.02 -9.16 -14.10
C ALA A 950 -0.15 -7.91 -13.80
N MET A 951 0.33 -7.78 -12.56
CA MET A 951 1.18 -6.65 -12.14
C MET A 951 2.49 -6.58 -12.95
N PHE A 952 3.15 -7.71 -13.17
CA PHE A 952 4.46 -7.78 -13.82
C PHE A 952 4.50 -8.78 -14.97
N ASN A 953 5.44 -8.57 -15.89
CA ASN A 953 5.91 -9.61 -16.79
C ASN A 953 6.68 -10.65 -15.97
N GLU A 954 6.29 -11.92 -16.07
CA GLU A 954 6.79 -13.03 -15.25
C GLU A 954 7.72 -13.93 -16.09
N ASP A 955 9.04 -13.76 -15.94
CA ASP A 955 10.00 -14.39 -16.85
C ASP A 955 10.20 -15.90 -16.65
N GLN A 956 9.77 -16.47 -15.52
CA GLN A 956 9.81 -17.91 -15.26
C GLN A 956 8.55 -18.65 -15.72
N LYS A 957 7.56 -17.93 -16.26
CA LYS A 957 6.41 -18.54 -16.96
C LYS A 957 6.86 -19.22 -18.27
N PRO A 958 6.05 -20.15 -18.82
CA PRO A 958 6.32 -20.74 -20.13
C PRO A 958 6.60 -19.68 -21.21
N ALA A 959 7.60 -19.91 -22.04
CA ALA A 959 7.97 -18.97 -23.09
C ALA A 959 6.80 -18.68 -24.05
N GLY A 960 6.60 -17.41 -24.40
CA GLY A 960 5.48 -16.94 -25.22
C GLY A 960 4.62 -15.91 -24.49
N ILE A 961 3.31 -15.91 -24.73
CA ILE A 961 2.38 -14.93 -24.15
C ILE A 961 2.40 -14.88 -22.62
N GLU A 962 2.66 -16.01 -21.95
CA GLU A 962 2.61 -16.13 -20.48
C GLU A 962 3.64 -15.24 -19.77
N GLN A 963 4.72 -14.85 -20.45
CA GLN A 963 5.74 -13.95 -19.91
C GLN A 963 5.37 -12.45 -20.07
N HIS A 964 4.23 -12.14 -20.71
CA HIS A 964 3.96 -10.79 -21.25
C HIS A 964 2.60 -10.18 -20.85
N TRP A 965 1.98 -10.66 -19.78
CA TRP A 965 0.70 -10.12 -19.25
C TRP A 965 0.85 -8.90 -18.33
N GLY A 966 2.09 -8.48 -18.04
CA GLY A 966 2.39 -7.45 -17.06
C GLY A 966 1.96 -6.04 -17.46
N LEU A 967 1.36 -5.32 -16.52
CA LEU A 967 1.20 -3.86 -16.58
C LEU A 967 2.55 -3.14 -16.44
N PHE A 968 3.45 -3.73 -15.66
CA PHE A 968 4.79 -3.21 -15.39
C PHE A 968 5.88 -4.22 -15.75
N LYS A 969 7.06 -3.69 -16.07
CA LYS A 969 8.30 -4.45 -16.16
C LYS A 969 8.84 -4.73 -14.75
N PRO A 970 9.76 -5.69 -14.59
CA PRO A 970 10.35 -5.99 -13.28
C PRO A 970 11.11 -4.82 -12.63
N ASP A 971 11.50 -3.80 -13.39
CA ASP A 971 12.10 -2.55 -12.86
C ASP A 971 11.06 -1.53 -12.36
N GLY A 972 9.76 -1.85 -12.42
CA GLY A 972 8.67 -0.97 -12.02
C GLY A 972 8.24 0.03 -13.10
N GLN A 973 8.89 0.06 -14.27
CA GLN A 973 8.46 0.90 -15.39
C GLN A 973 7.19 0.32 -16.03
N PRO A 974 6.23 1.15 -16.43
CA PRO A 974 5.04 0.67 -17.14
C PRO A 974 5.44 0.03 -18.49
N VAL A 975 4.82 -1.11 -18.83
CA VAL A 975 4.92 -1.67 -20.19
C VAL A 975 4.20 -0.76 -21.18
N TYR A 976 3.09 -0.19 -20.74
CA TYR A 976 2.31 0.85 -21.42
C TYR A 976 1.68 1.80 -20.39
N PRO A 977 1.38 3.06 -20.75
CA PRO A 977 0.64 3.97 -19.87
C PRO A 977 -0.74 3.40 -19.54
N ILE A 978 -1.06 3.35 -18.25
CA ILE A 978 -2.37 2.91 -17.76
C ILE A 978 -2.81 3.82 -16.61
N ASP A 979 -4.09 4.18 -16.64
CA ASP A 979 -4.73 5.03 -15.66
C ASP A 979 -5.75 4.24 -14.85
N PHE A 980 -5.55 4.27 -13.53
CA PHE A 980 -6.37 3.59 -12.52
C PHE A 980 -7.28 4.57 -11.74
N SER A 981 -7.20 5.86 -12.05
CA SER A 981 -7.97 6.91 -11.36
C SER A 981 -9.44 6.97 -11.76
#